data_AF-A0A1G0HAC0-F1
#
_entry.id   AF-A0A1G0HAC0-F1
#
_cell.length_a   1.000
_cell.length_b   1.000
_cell.length_c   1.000
_cell.angle_alpha   90.00
_cell.angle_beta   90.00
_cell.angle_gamma   90.00
#
_symmetry.space_group_name_H-M   'P 1'
#
loop_
_entity.id
_entity.type
_entity.pdbx_description
1 polymer ?
#
loop_
_entity_poly.entity_id
_entity_poly.type
_entity_poly.pdbx_seq_one_letter_code
_entity_poly.pdbx_strand_id
1 'polypeptide(L)'
;MTTNFSFLFQANENILPHQALAAFFHGPTFADCGSVLQACVYRAIEEMLGSDTFNRLFGNALSRFVITPILYREIPVQMEYPDVSQKNRLHGGNPLYFLFDSIDTPTEKDIVPGDILYIKGIEKYPYKHPAGTENGENVICIGRNPAGENLYLGFGPVTFPQPLTYAEIRVKLIHAYNLPQSTDSKEKIHLLQLSTATDAIEKLTHKPSASIATLLANDHVDDHQPIGGITHAIRFNPQKLLAFLQRPATAWHTLPLAELERGVSATATQAVHQVTSFPAESRGKSFANYAVTQPVQAQMLTVAQQFAAALCNNKQEARGLILTGMPGIGKTHLSIAVATYAAQHGRRVLFIDAETIGNAYQKIGEQRGVPPSDAEMEQLFAEWLDNIDLVILDDINTQYGTSARFLILAIQYVITRNKALMVSSNQPVNTLQTSLPDYIGYTDPRSANFLVIRDLQGPSYRSAWWQHPIPHPTLTALTTNDDALALLAHTASQQAAGIVIESQEQNLEQLCQRYLALSPQKNVKIRIVQEPYRGNYIYDFYIHDASEYDVFIIKVNDNDECEQLLKLVSQIHNLGKKLIVVTDNKTQLQQNLARWLSYNRETQPRLTDRLHNLLLQQADWGQVRLMADNMTPATSSMGMFAASIQRGPKAAPTKPKRPPRKRKKHTLTYNTAYSSITIGVPAEDGELVLSLPRHLSPS
;
A
#
# COMPACT_ATOMS: atom_id res chain seq x y z
N MET A 1 5.92 -32.18 -13.72
CA MET A 1 5.90 -30.72 -13.54
C MET A 1 5.21 -30.10 -14.74
N THR A 2 3.96 -29.68 -14.61
CA THR A 2 3.19 -29.01 -15.67
C THR A 2 3.50 -27.51 -15.64
N THR A 3 4.06 -27.02 -16.73
CA THR A 3 4.46 -25.62 -16.96
C THR A 3 3.23 -24.74 -17.19
N ASN A 4 2.59 -24.29 -16.12
CA ASN A 4 1.69 -23.13 -16.15
C ASN A 4 2.54 -21.84 -16.19
N PHE A 5 3.28 -21.62 -17.28
CA PHE A 5 3.96 -20.36 -17.54
C PHE A 5 2.96 -19.33 -18.04
N SER A 6 2.27 -18.65 -17.11
CA SER A 6 1.71 -17.33 -17.35
C SER A 6 2.45 -16.35 -16.45
N PHE A 7 3.60 -15.88 -16.92
CA PHE A 7 4.34 -14.84 -16.21
C PHE A 7 3.67 -13.49 -16.46
N LEU A 8 3.10 -12.90 -15.40
CA LEU A 8 2.71 -11.49 -15.36
C LEU A 8 3.93 -10.71 -14.87
N PHE A 9 4.25 -9.59 -15.52
CA PHE A 9 5.18 -8.62 -14.96
C PHE A 9 4.38 -7.48 -14.34
N GLN A 10 4.78 -7.07 -13.16
CA GLN A 10 4.14 -5.99 -12.45
C GLN A 10 5.23 -5.10 -11.85
N ALA A 11 5.02 -3.79 -11.88
CA ALA A 11 5.94 -2.89 -11.20
C ALA A 11 6.02 -3.28 -9.71
N ASN A 12 7.25 -3.40 -9.21
CA ASN A 12 7.48 -3.44 -7.77
C ASN A 12 6.95 -2.14 -7.15
N GLU A 13 6.53 -2.24 -5.91
CA GLU A 13 5.69 -1.27 -5.19
C GLU A 13 6.28 0.15 -5.05
N ASN A 14 7.61 0.26 -5.08
CA ASN A 14 8.38 1.52 -5.03
C ASN A 14 9.02 1.93 -6.35
N ILE A 15 8.76 1.17 -7.40
CA ILE A 15 9.32 1.44 -8.72
C ILE A 15 8.25 2.19 -9.49
N LEU A 16 8.57 3.41 -9.89
CA LEU A 16 7.69 4.19 -10.74
C LEU A 16 7.44 3.41 -12.05
N PRO A 17 6.23 3.45 -12.64
CA PRO A 17 5.92 2.71 -13.86
C PRO A 17 6.99 2.79 -14.95
N HIS A 18 7.54 3.99 -15.20
CA HIS A 18 8.61 4.16 -16.18
C HIS A 18 9.91 3.42 -15.82
N GLN A 19 10.29 3.37 -14.54
CA GLN A 19 11.45 2.64 -14.06
C GLN A 19 11.24 1.14 -14.19
N ALA A 20 10.02 0.66 -13.91
CA ALA A 20 9.67 -0.76 -14.05
C ALA A 20 9.74 -1.17 -15.53
N LEU A 21 9.21 -0.34 -16.42
CA LEU A 21 9.30 -0.51 -17.85
C LEU A 21 10.76 -0.47 -18.35
N ALA A 22 11.58 0.44 -17.84
CA ALA A 22 13.01 0.47 -18.13
C ALA A 22 13.71 -0.81 -17.68
N ALA A 23 13.46 -1.27 -16.44
CA ALA A 23 14.02 -2.50 -15.92
C ALA A 23 13.64 -3.73 -16.77
N PHE A 24 12.40 -3.80 -17.26
CA PHE A 24 11.94 -4.86 -18.17
C PHE A 24 12.83 -4.98 -19.41
N PHE A 25 13.24 -3.87 -20.02
CA PHE A 25 14.12 -3.90 -21.21
C PHE A 25 15.62 -4.05 -20.89
N HIS A 26 16.09 -3.60 -19.72
CA HIS A 26 17.50 -3.74 -19.34
C HIS A 26 17.87 -5.14 -18.83
N GLY A 27 16.92 -5.85 -18.21
CA GLY A 27 17.03 -7.28 -17.92
C GLY A 27 17.92 -7.67 -16.72
N PRO A 28 18.13 -8.99 -16.53
CA PRO A 28 17.68 -10.09 -17.39
C PRO A 28 16.16 -10.33 -17.30
N THR A 29 15.47 -10.29 -18.44
CA THR A 29 14.01 -10.50 -18.56
C THR A 29 13.72 -11.64 -19.53
N PHE A 30 12.92 -12.62 -19.10
CA PHE A 30 12.43 -13.71 -19.95
C PHE A 30 10.93 -13.53 -20.18
N ALA A 31 10.55 -13.04 -21.35
CA ALA A 31 9.17 -12.70 -21.69
C ALA A 31 8.75 -13.40 -22.99
N ASP A 32 7.48 -13.75 -23.09
CA ASP A 32 6.87 -14.19 -24.35
C ASP A 32 6.63 -13.01 -25.30
N CYS A 33 6.38 -13.29 -26.58
CA CYS A 33 6.18 -12.27 -27.61
C CYS A 33 4.99 -11.34 -27.33
N GLY A 34 3.95 -11.82 -26.64
CA GLY A 34 2.82 -11.01 -26.21
C GLY A 34 3.22 -9.97 -25.15
N SER A 35 3.91 -10.43 -24.12
CA SER A 35 4.47 -9.55 -23.08
C SER A 35 5.43 -8.50 -23.65
N VAL A 36 6.31 -8.87 -24.59
CA VAL A 36 7.25 -7.93 -25.24
C VAL A 36 6.51 -6.86 -26.04
N LEU A 37 5.52 -7.24 -26.87
CA LEU A 37 4.72 -6.29 -27.64
C LEU A 37 3.98 -5.31 -26.73
N GLN A 38 3.37 -5.80 -25.66
CA GLN A 38 2.69 -4.94 -24.70
C GLN A 38 3.66 -3.98 -24.00
N ALA A 39 4.88 -4.43 -23.66
CA ALA A 39 5.94 -3.56 -23.15
C ALA A 39 6.35 -2.49 -24.18
N CYS A 40 6.44 -2.84 -25.47
CA CYS A 40 6.71 -1.88 -26.55
C CYS A 40 5.59 -0.83 -26.66
N VAL A 41 4.32 -1.22 -26.51
CA VAL A 41 3.20 -0.26 -26.47
C VAL A 41 3.35 0.71 -25.29
N TYR A 42 3.64 0.20 -24.09
CA TYR A 42 3.93 1.08 -22.94
C TYR A 42 5.11 2.01 -23.20
N ARG A 43 6.18 1.53 -23.84
CA ARG A 43 7.36 2.35 -24.18
C ARG A 43 7.00 3.45 -25.16
N ALA A 44 6.22 3.16 -26.19
CA ALA A 44 5.74 4.16 -27.13
C ALA A 44 4.89 5.22 -26.42
N ILE A 45 3.97 4.81 -25.52
CA ILE A 45 3.17 5.76 -24.74
C ILE A 45 4.06 6.61 -23.82
N GLU A 46 5.08 6.04 -23.17
CA GLU A 46 6.03 6.80 -22.36
C GLU A 46 6.80 7.84 -23.19
N GLU A 47 7.30 7.45 -24.37
CA GLU A 47 8.02 8.35 -25.28
C GLU A 47 7.13 9.49 -25.80
N MET A 48 5.86 9.20 -26.09
CA MET A 48 4.89 10.20 -26.54
C MET A 48 4.54 11.23 -25.46
N LEU A 49 4.51 10.83 -24.18
CA LEU A 49 3.93 11.63 -23.09
C LEU A 49 4.96 12.16 -22.07
N GLY A 50 6.16 11.59 -22.07
CA GLY A 50 7.17 11.76 -21.02
C GLY A 50 6.86 10.95 -19.76
N SER A 51 7.91 10.64 -18.99
CA SER A 51 7.83 9.76 -17.82
C SER A 51 6.91 10.30 -16.71
N ASP A 52 6.79 11.61 -16.52
CA ASP A 52 5.93 12.20 -15.48
C ASP A 52 4.45 11.95 -15.75
N THR A 53 4.00 12.16 -16.99
CA THR A 53 2.62 11.88 -17.40
C THR A 53 2.36 10.38 -17.38
N PHE A 54 3.30 9.57 -17.87
CA PHE A 54 3.22 8.12 -17.84
C PHE A 54 3.04 7.57 -16.42
N ASN A 55 3.86 8.03 -15.47
CA ASN A 55 3.75 7.64 -14.06
C ASN A 55 2.39 8.03 -13.46
N ARG A 56 1.85 9.19 -13.86
CA ARG A 56 0.53 9.64 -13.38
C ARG A 56 -0.61 8.76 -13.88
N LEU A 57 -0.55 8.32 -15.13
CA LEU A 57 -1.58 7.48 -15.74
C LEU A 57 -1.55 6.04 -15.22
N PHE A 58 -0.36 5.47 -15.07
CA PHE A 58 -0.18 4.03 -14.78
C PHE A 58 0.31 3.73 -13.35
N GLY A 59 0.50 4.76 -12.52
CA GLY A 59 1.02 4.65 -11.14
C GLY A 59 -0.06 4.70 -10.06
N ASN A 60 -1.33 4.53 -10.42
CA ASN A 60 -2.44 4.56 -9.48
C ASN A 60 -2.47 3.30 -8.57
N ALA A 61 -2.95 3.45 -7.34
CA ALA A 61 -3.02 2.37 -6.36
C ALA A 61 -3.92 1.19 -6.77
N LEU A 62 -5.04 1.46 -7.45
CA LEU A 62 -6.01 0.43 -7.89
C LEU A 62 -5.83 0.01 -9.37
N SER A 63 -5.07 0.76 -10.16
CA SER A 63 -4.74 0.39 -11.53
C SER A 63 -3.23 0.41 -11.70
N ARG A 64 -2.60 -0.71 -11.34
CA ARG A 64 -1.14 -0.87 -11.32
C ARG A 64 -0.59 -1.02 -12.73
N PHE A 65 0.65 -0.59 -12.96
CA PHE A 65 1.42 -0.93 -14.15
C PHE A 65 1.69 -2.44 -14.19
N VAL A 66 1.13 -3.11 -15.19
CA VAL A 66 1.24 -4.56 -15.40
C VAL A 66 1.42 -4.87 -16.87
N ILE A 67 2.20 -5.92 -17.14
CA ILE A 67 2.38 -6.54 -18.45
C ILE A 67 1.94 -8.00 -18.36
N THR A 68 1.06 -8.40 -19.28
CA THR A 68 0.43 -9.71 -19.38
C THR A 68 0.82 -10.37 -20.70
N PRO A 69 0.80 -11.72 -20.80
CA PRO A 69 1.00 -12.41 -22.08
C PRO A 69 -0.19 -12.28 -23.05
N ILE A 70 -1.33 -11.72 -22.61
CA ILE A 70 -2.55 -11.62 -23.41
C ILE A 70 -2.62 -10.25 -24.09
N LEU A 71 -2.74 -10.24 -25.42
CA LEU A 71 -2.81 -9.00 -26.23
C LEU A 71 -4.23 -8.65 -26.70
N TYR A 72 -5.00 -9.64 -27.14
CA TYR A 72 -6.18 -9.41 -28.00
C TYR A 72 -7.53 -9.51 -27.27
N ARG A 73 -7.55 -9.33 -25.95
CA ARG A 73 -8.79 -9.37 -25.15
C ARG A 73 -8.72 -8.41 -23.99
N GLU A 74 -9.86 -7.88 -23.59
CA GLU A 74 -10.01 -7.11 -22.34
C GLU A 74 -9.81 -7.97 -21.10
N ILE A 75 -9.32 -7.35 -20.02
CA ILE A 75 -9.31 -7.98 -18.69
C ILE A 75 -10.76 -8.13 -18.23
N PRO A 76 -11.20 -9.34 -17.82
CA PRO A 76 -12.55 -9.53 -17.30
C PRO A 76 -12.84 -8.61 -16.10
N VAL A 77 -13.98 -7.92 -16.13
CA VAL A 77 -14.38 -6.98 -15.07
C VAL A 77 -14.70 -7.76 -13.79
N GLN A 78 -14.22 -7.26 -12.63
CA GLN A 78 -14.44 -7.90 -11.32
C GLN A 78 -15.90 -8.22 -11.03
N MET A 79 -16.81 -7.32 -11.41
CA MET A 79 -18.23 -7.45 -11.10
C MET A 79 -18.90 -8.62 -11.82
N GLU A 80 -18.34 -9.07 -12.95
CA GLU A 80 -18.85 -10.21 -13.71
C GLU A 80 -18.32 -11.55 -13.17
N TYR A 81 -17.19 -11.52 -12.43
CA TYR A 81 -16.49 -12.70 -11.94
C TYR A 81 -15.94 -12.49 -10.52
N PRO A 82 -16.80 -12.35 -9.50
CA PRO A 82 -16.40 -12.02 -8.13
C PRO A 82 -15.54 -13.13 -7.48
N ASP A 83 -15.74 -14.39 -7.88
CA ASP A 83 -15.04 -15.56 -7.31
C ASP A 83 -13.63 -15.79 -7.91
N VAL A 84 -13.25 -15.02 -8.93
CA VAL A 84 -11.95 -15.17 -9.59
C VAL A 84 -10.92 -14.27 -8.91
N SER A 85 -9.85 -14.88 -8.37
CA SER A 85 -8.75 -14.15 -7.74
C SER A 85 -8.19 -13.05 -8.66
N GLN A 86 -7.75 -11.94 -8.09
CA GLN A 86 -7.17 -10.81 -8.84
C GLN A 86 -6.06 -11.28 -9.78
N LYS A 87 -5.18 -12.16 -9.29
CA LYS A 87 -4.10 -12.78 -10.08
C LYS A 87 -4.67 -13.46 -11.33
N ASN A 88 -5.67 -14.32 -11.17
CA ASN A 88 -6.27 -15.05 -12.29
C ASN A 88 -7.02 -14.12 -13.27
N ARG A 89 -7.63 -13.03 -12.79
CA ARG A 89 -8.26 -12.02 -13.65
C ARG A 89 -7.22 -11.26 -14.49
N LEU A 90 -6.12 -10.82 -13.88
CA LEU A 90 -5.02 -10.14 -14.57
C LEU A 90 -4.38 -11.02 -15.65
N HIS A 91 -4.32 -12.33 -15.44
CA HIS A 91 -3.86 -13.28 -16.46
C HIS A 91 -4.85 -13.47 -17.63
N GLY A 92 -6.04 -12.87 -17.57
CA GLY A 92 -7.11 -13.08 -18.54
C GLY A 92 -7.19 -12.07 -19.70
N GLY A 93 -6.41 -10.98 -19.68
CA GLY A 93 -6.54 -9.92 -20.70
C GLY A 93 -5.44 -8.86 -20.71
N ASN A 94 -5.51 -7.98 -21.70
CA ASN A 94 -4.60 -6.87 -21.94
C ASN A 94 -5.06 -5.62 -21.16
N PRO A 95 -4.25 -5.10 -20.21
CA PRO A 95 -4.59 -3.90 -19.42
C PRO A 95 -4.71 -2.62 -20.26
N LEU A 96 -4.12 -2.59 -21.45
CA LEU A 96 -4.17 -1.48 -22.40
C LEU A 96 -5.20 -1.66 -23.50
N TYR A 97 -5.99 -2.75 -23.50
CA TYR A 97 -6.90 -3.05 -24.62
C TYR A 97 -7.86 -1.90 -24.94
N PHE A 98 -8.28 -1.14 -23.92
CA PHE A 98 -9.13 0.04 -24.07
C PHE A 98 -8.55 1.15 -24.95
N LEU A 99 -7.24 1.13 -25.26
CA LEU A 99 -6.58 2.06 -26.17
C LEU A 99 -6.62 1.60 -27.64
N PHE A 100 -7.15 0.41 -27.91
CA PHE A 100 -7.16 -0.20 -29.22
C PHE A 100 -8.59 -0.36 -29.76
N ASP A 101 -8.70 -0.40 -31.08
CA ASP A 101 -9.87 -0.92 -31.80
C ASP A 101 -9.58 -2.36 -32.24
N SER A 102 -10.56 -3.26 -32.08
CA SER A 102 -10.49 -4.59 -32.69
C SER A 102 -10.80 -4.50 -34.18
N ILE A 103 -10.06 -5.25 -34.99
CA ILE A 103 -10.36 -5.42 -36.42
C ILE A 103 -11.11 -6.74 -36.57
N ASP A 104 -12.40 -6.68 -36.85
CA ASP A 104 -13.25 -7.86 -36.99
C ASP A 104 -12.93 -8.61 -38.29
N THR A 105 -12.73 -9.93 -38.20
CA THR A 105 -12.41 -10.80 -39.35
C THR A 105 -11.28 -10.25 -40.24
N PRO A 106 -10.08 -10.00 -39.67
CA PRO A 106 -9.04 -9.22 -40.33
C PRO A 106 -8.48 -9.94 -41.56
N THR A 107 -8.31 -9.21 -42.65
CA THR A 107 -7.56 -9.65 -43.84
C THR A 107 -6.38 -8.73 -44.10
N GLU A 108 -5.42 -9.17 -44.92
CA GLU A 108 -4.25 -8.37 -45.32
C GLU A 108 -4.59 -6.95 -45.80
N LYS A 109 -5.75 -6.79 -46.46
CA LYS A 109 -6.17 -5.49 -47.01
C LYS A 109 -6.61 -4.50 -45.94
N ASP A 110 -7.04 -5.00 -44.78
CA ASP A 110 -7.54 -4.19 -43.67
C ASP A 110 -6.39 -3.65 -42.80
N ILE A 111 -5.21 -4.25 -42.93
CA ILE A 111 -4.03 -3.95 -42.11
C ILE A 111 -3.29 -2.70 -42.62
N VAL A 112 -2.94 -1.85 -41.67
CA VAL A 112 -2.14 -0.64 -41.90
C VAL A 112 -0.94 -0.58 -40.94
N PRO A 113 0.08 0.24 -41.23
CA PRO A 113 1.21 0.43 -40.33
C PRO A 113 0.77 0.86 -38.93
N GLY A 114 1.30 0.21 -37.90
CA GLY A 114 0.96 0.38 -36.49
C GLY A 114 0.03 -0.69 -35.92
N ASP A 115 -0.65 -1.48 -36.77
CA ASP A 115 -1.52 -2.56 -36.31
C ASP A 115 -0.71 -3.72 -35.72
N ILE A 116 -1.20 -4.28 -34.62
CA ILE A 116 -0.66 -5.49 -33.97
C ILE A 116 -1.61 -6.65 -34.27
N LEU A 117 -1.08 -7.78 -34.73
CA LEU A 117 -1.89 -8.91 -35.19
C LEU A 117 -1.23 -10.25 -34.90
N TYR A 118 -2.06 -11.29 -34.88
CA TYR A 118 -1.61 -12.67 -34.74
C TYR A 118 -1.86 -13.46 -36.03
N ILE A 119 -0.76 -13.92 -36.65
CA ILE A 119 -0.78 -14.77 -37.83
C ILE A 119 -0.64 -16.22 -37.38
N LYS A 120 -1.73 -16.99 -37.48
CA LYS A 120 -1.79 -18.40 -37.10
C LYS A 120 -1.21 -19.27 -38.22
N GLY A 121 -0.30 -20.16 -37.85
CA GLY A 121 0.32 -21.12 -38.75
C GLY A 121 -0.58 -22.32 -39.08
N ILE A 122 0.05 -23.48 -39.28
CA ILE A 122 -0.67 -24.72 -39.56
C ILE A 122 -1.48 -25.15 -38.33
N GLU A 123 -2.78 -25.39 -38.50
CA GLU A 123 -3.70 -25.74 -37.41
C GLU A 123 -3.28 -26.99 -36.64
N LYS A 124 -2.62 -27.93 -37.34
CA LYS A 124 -2.10 -29.16 -36.75
C LYS A 124 -0.84 -28.97 -35.88
N TYR A 125 -0.18 -27.82 -35.95
CA TYR A 125 1.11 -27.57 -35.28
C TYR A 125 1.15 -27.95 -33.79
N PRO A 126 0.24 -27.47 -32.92
CA PRO A 126 0.31 -27.77 -31.48
C PRO A 126 0.16 -29.26 -31.17
N TYR A 127 -0.44 -30.04 -32.08
CA TYR A 127 -0.56 -31.49 -31.94
C TYR A 127 0.70 -32.21 -32.41
N LYS A 128 1.35 -31.74 -33.49
CA LYS A 128 2.63 -32.29 -33.96
C LYS A 128 3.78 -31.93 -33.01
N HIS A 129 3.82 -30.70 -32.53
CA HIS A 129 4.89 -30.12 -31.73
C HIS A 129 4.37 -29.67 -30.36
N PRO A 130 4.02 -30.59 -29.44
CA PRO A 130 3.37 -30.25 -28.17
C PRO A 130 4.23 -29.41 -27.22
N ALA A 131 5.55 -29.34 -27.44
CA ALA A 131 6.45 -28.43 -26.72
C ALA A 131 6.91 -27.23 -27.56
N GLY A 132 6.49 -27.14 -28.82
CA GLY A 132 6.87 -26.08 -29.74
C GLY A 132 6.09 -24.79 -29.52
N THR A 133 6.68 -23.66 -29.92
CA THR A 133 6.13 -22.31 -29.78
C THR A 133 5.86 -21.61 -31.12
N GLU A 134 6.09 -22.28 -32.26
CA GLU A 134 5.95 -21.70 -33.61
C GLU A 134 4.57 -21.99 -34.24
N ASN A 135 3.51 -22.06 -33.43
CA ASN A 135 2.14 -22.26 -33.90
C ASN A 135 1.55 -21.01 -34.58
N GLY A 136 2.20 -19.86 -34.42
CA GLY A 136 1.86 -18.59 -35.04
C GLY A 136 2.74 -17.47 -34.49
N GLU A 137 2.61 -16.29 -35.07
CA GLU A 137 3.46 -15.14 -34.75
C GLU A 137 2.62 -13.93 -34.35
N ASN A 138 2.98 -13.32 -33.22
CA ASN A 138 2.53 -11.96 -32.91
C ASN A 138 3.45 -10.98 -33.64
N VAL A 139 2.86 -10.14 -34.49
CA VAL A 139 3.61 -9.19 -35.32
C VAL A 139 3.01 -7.79 -35.26
N ILE A 140 3.84 -6.80 -35.56
CA ILE A 140 3.42 -5.41 -35.82
C ILE A 140 3.65 -5.07 -37.29
N CYS A 141 2.66 -4.47 -37.94
CA CYS A 141 2.84 -3.91 -39.28
C CYS A 141 3.66 -2.61 -39.16
N ILE A 142 4.82 -2.54 -39.80
CA ILE A 142 5.70 -1.38 -39.69
C ILE A 142 5.67 -0.46 -40.92
N GLY A 143 5.04 -0.90 -42.00
CA GLY A 143 5.11 -0.21 -43.28
C GLY A 143 4.72 -1.10 -44.46
N ARG A 144 5.02 -0.63 -45.67
CA ARG A 144 4.85 -1.38 -46.91
C ARG A 144 6.14 -1.38 -47.72
N ASN A 145 6.38 -2.45 -48.46
CA ASN A 145 7.48 -2.49 -49.42
C ASN A 145 7.12 -1.66 -50.68
N PRO A 146 8.07 -1.45 -51.62
CA PRO A 146 7.78 -0.73 -52.87
C PRO A 146 6.71 -1.37 -53.76
N ALA A 147 6.42 -2.66 -53.60
CA ALA A 147 5.35 -3.37 -54.30
C ALA A 147 3.97 -3.16 -53.65
N GLY A 148 3.90 -2.45 -52.51
CA GLY A 148 2.67 -2.17 -51.77
C GLY A 148 2.27 -3.27 -50.79
N GLU A 149 3.11 -4.28 -50.57
CA GLU A 149 2.85 -5.37 -49.61
C GLU A 149 3.20 -4.93 -48.19
N ASN A 150 2.38 -5.32 -47.22
CA ASN A 150 2.63 -5.02 -45.82
C ASN A 150 3.90 -5.73 -45.30
N LEU A 151 4.67 -5.00 -44.49
CA LEU A 151 5.88 -5.49 -43.84
C LEU A 151 5.66 -5.62 -42.34
N TYR A 152 6.05 -6.76 -41.80
CA TYR A 152 5.79 -7.17 -40.43
C TYR A 152 7.07 -7.44 -39.67
N LEU A 153 7.08 -7.03 -38.40
CA LEU A 153 8.13 -7.37 -37.45
C LEU A 153 7.54 -8.24 -36.34
N GLY A 154 8.13 -9.41 -36.10
CA GLY A 154 7.73 -10.32 -35.02
C GLY A 154 8.73 -10.38 -33.87
N PHE A 155 8.31 -10.97 -32.76
CA PHE A 155 9.02 -10.92 -31.46
C PHE A 155 9.33 -12.32 -30.89
N GLY A 156 9.40 -13.35 -31.73
CA GLY A 156 9.78 -14.72 -31.35
C GLY A 156 11.29 -14.89 -31.11
N PRO A 157 11.71 -16.04 -30.53
CA PRO A 157 13.12 -16.34 -30.22
C PRO A 157 14.03 -16.32 -31.46
N VAL A 158 13.45 -16.52 -32.63
CA VAL A 158 14.08 -16.24 -33.92
C VAL A 158 13.69 -14.80 -34.30
N THR A 159 14.47 -13.83 -33.83
CA THR A 159 14.29 -12.42 -34.18
C THR A 159 14.21 -12.29 -35.69
N PHE A 160 13.26 -11.51 -36.21
CA PHE A 160 13.27 -11.07 -37.59
C PHE A 160 14.21 -9.86 -37.67
N PRO A 161 15.51 -10.01 -38.02
CA PRO A 161 16.39 -8.84 -38.13
C PRO A 161 15.91 -7.90 -39.24
N GLN A 162 15.10 -8.41 -40.18
CA GLN A 162 14.47 -7.65 -41.25
C GLN A 162 12.95 -7.91 -41.26
N PRO A 163 12.14 -6.88 -41.58
CA PRO A 163 10.69 -7.03 -41.72
C PRO A 163 10.33 -7.99 -42.84
N LEU A 164 9.31 -8.81 -42.66
CA LEU A 164 8.83 -9.79 -43.63
C LEU A 164 7.44 -9.47 -44.15
N THR A 165 7.15 -9.88 -45.37
CA THR A 165 5.79 -9.93 -45.93
C THR A 165 4.97 -11.08 -45.32
N TYR A 166 3.65 -11.01 -45.47
CA TYR A 166 2.77 -12.12 -45.08
C TYR A 166 3.11 -13.44 -45.78
N ALA A 167 3.50 -13.37 -47.06
CA ALA A 167 3.89 -14.54 -47.84
C ALA A 167 5.13 -15.23 -47.25
N GLU A 168 6.13 -14.45 -46.84
CA GLU A 168 7.35 -14.96 -46.21
C GLU A 168 7.08 -15.54 -44.82
N ILE A 169 6.24 -14.88 -44.00
CA ILE A 169 5.82 -15.40 -42.70
C ILE A 169 5.07 -16.73 -42.87
N ARG A 170 4.19 -16.84 -43.87
CA ARG A 170 3.48 -18.08 -44.19
C ARG A 170 4.48 -19.22 -44.47
N VAL A 171 5.45 -18.98 -45.34
CA VAL A 171 6.48 -19.98 -45.68
C VAL A 171 7.29 -20.37 -44.44
N LYS A 172 7.66 -19.41 -43.59
CA LYS A 172 8.35 -19.69 -42.32
C LYS A 172 7.53 -20.60 -41.39
N LEU A 173 6.24 -20.32 -41.21
CA LEU A 173 5.34 -21.11 -40.35
C LEU A 173 5.11 -22.53 -40.91
N ILE A 174 5.06 -22.68 -42.23
CA ILE A 174 5.01 -24.00 -42.88
C ILE A 174 6.31 -24.76 -42.64
N HIS A 175 7.46 -24.11 -42.86
CA HIS A 175 8.77 -24.70 -42.61
C HIS A 175 8.90 -25.16 -41.16
N ALA A 176 8.49 -24.32 -40.19
CA ALA A 176 8.46 -24.65 -38.78
C ALA A 176 7.63 -25.90 -38.46
N TYR A 177 6.44 -26.02 -39.07
CA TYR A 177 5.61 -27.22 -38.95
C TYR A 177 6.33 -28.46 -39.49
N ASN A 178 7.00 -28.34 -40.63
CA ASN A 178 7.67 -29.44 -41.32
C ASN A 178 8.94 -29.94 -40.62
N LEU A 179 9.51 -29.19 -39.68
CA LEU A 179 10.63 -29.66 -38.87
C LEU A 179 10.29 -30.98 -38.14
N PRO A 180 11.28 -31.85 -37.90
CA PRO A 180 11.11 -33.00 -37.03
C PRO A 180 10.74 -32.56 -35.60
N GLN A 181 10.02 -33.42 -34.88
CA GLN A 181 9.73 -33.19 -33.46
C GLN A 181 11.02 -33.00 -32.65
N SER A 182 11.08 -31.91 -31.89
CA SER A 182 12.18 -31.60 -30.98
C SER A 182 12.33 -32.65 -29.88
N THR A 183 13.49 -32.68 -29.23
CA THR A 183 13.74 -33.53 -28.06
C THR A 183 12.67 -33.28 -26.97
N ASP A 184 12.38 -32.02 -26.67
CA ASP A 184 11.36 -31.63 -25.69
C ASP A 184 9.96 -32.11 -26.08
N SER A 185 9.62 -32.04 -27.37
CA SER A 185 8.34 -32.55 -27.86
C SER A 185 8.26 -34.06 -27.70
N LYS A 186 9.32 -34.81 -28.02
CA LYS A 186 9.39 -36.26 -27.83
C LYS A 186 9.29 -36.65 -26.36
N GLU A 187 9.97 -35.92 -25.47
CA GLU A 187 9.87 -36.13 -24.03
C GLU A 187 8.46 -35.85 -23.51
N LYS A 188 7.83 -34.74 -23.94
CA LYS A 188 6.45 -34.42 -23.57
C LYS A 188 5.46 -35.48 -24.08
N ILE A 189 5.65 -35.99 -25.29
CA ILE A 189 4.86 -37.10 -25.84
C ILE A 189 5.05 -38.36 -24.98
N HIS A 190 6.29 -38.70 -24.63
CA HIS A 190 6.58 -39.85 -23.77
C HIS A 190 5.91 -39.73 -22.39
N LEU A 191 5.97 -38.55 -21.77
CA LEU A 191 5.28 -38.28 -20.51
C LEU A 191 3.75 -38.40 -20.63
N LEU A 192 3.16 -37.92 -21.74
CA LEU A 192 1.74 -38.07 -22.02
C LEU A 192 1.32 -39.54 -22.20
N GLN A 193 2.21 -40.39 -22.75
CA GLN A 193 1.98 -41.83 -22.91
C GLN A 193 2.08 -42.58 -21.57
N LEU A 194 3.02 -42.18 -20.70
CA LEU A 194 3.25 -42.78 -19.39
C LEU A 194 2.26 -42.31 -18.32
N SER A 195 1.50 -41.25 -18.57
CA SER A 195 0.55 -40.68 -17.61
C SER A 195 -0.41 -41.74 -17.04
N THR A 196 -0.27 -42.01 -15.74
CA THR A 196 -1.20 -42.80 -14.91
C THR A 196 -2.22 -41.89 -14.23
N ALA A 197 -2.63 -40.79 -14.88
CA ALA A 197 -3.58 -39.82 -14.35
C ALA A 197 -4.78 -40.52 -13.69
N THR A 198 -5.10 -40.19 -12.45
CA THR A 198 -6.21 -40.80 -11.70
C THR A 198 -7.57 -40.27 -12.13
N ASP A 199 -7.60 -39.07 -12.73
CA ASP A 199 -8.81 -38.38 -13.14
C ASP A 199 -9.31 -38.85 -14.53
N ALA A 200 -10.62 -39.09 -14.65
CA ALA A 200 -11.23 -39.65 -15.85
C ALA A 200 -11.16 -38.68 -17.05
N ILE A 201 -11.23 -37.37 -16.79
CA ILE A 201 -11.18 -36.32 -17.82
C ILE A 201 -9.76 -36.18 -18.38
N GLU A 202 -8.72 -36.26 -17.53
CA GLU A 202 -7.33 -36.22 -17.97
C GLU A 202 -6.94 -37.46 -18.80
N LYS A 203 -7.45 -38.65 -18.45
CA LYS A 203 -7.26 -39.86 -19.28
C LYS A 203 -7.87 -39.72 -20.68
N LEU A 204 -9.02 -39.04 -20.80
CA LEU A 204 -9.72 -38.82 -22.07
C LEU A 204 -9.02 -37.81 -22.99
N THR A 205 -8.10 -37.00 -22.48
CA THR A 205 -7.40 -35.97 -23.27
C THR A 205 -5.94 -36.31 -23.55
N HIS A 206 -5.21 -36.90 -22.60
CA HIS A 206 -3.76 -37.12 -22.73
C HIS A 206 -3.37 -38.26 -23.68
N LYS A 207 -4.02 -39.43 -23.59
CA LYS A 207 -3.70 -40.57 -24.47
C LYS A 207 -4.00 -40.27 -25.95
N PRO A 208 -5.16 -39.70 -26.31
CA PRO A 208 -5.41 -39.29 -27.69
C PRO A 208 -4.41 -38.23 -28.18
N SER A 209 -4.03 -37.26 -27.34
CA SER A 209 -3.05 -36.23 -27.70
C SER A 209 -1.68 -36.82 -28.06
N ALA A 210 -1.19 -37.80 -27.28
CA ALA A 210 0.05 -38.49 -27.58
C ALA A 210 -0.01 -39.34 -28.86
N SER A 211 -1.14 -40.02 -29.08
CA SER A 211 -1.37 -40.79 -30.32
C SER A 211 -1.41 -39.88 -31.55
N ILE A 212 -2.10 -38.74 -31.48
CA ILE A 212 -2.14 -37.74 -32.56
C ILE A 212 -0.73 -37.20 -32.84
N ALA A 213 0.03 -36.86 -31.80
CA ALA A 213 1.41 -36.38 -31.97
C ALA A 213 2.31 -37.43 -32.64
N THR A 214 2.14 -38.71 -32.30
CA THR A 214 2.89 -39.80 -32.93
C THR A 214 2.50 -39.98 -34.40
N LEU A 215 1.20 -39.89 -34.72
CA LEU A 215 0.70 -39.95 -36.09
C LEU A 215 1.23 -38.79 -36.96
N LEU A 216 1.33 -37.59 -36.38
CA LEU A 216 1.80 -36.40 -37.08
C LEU A 216 3.33 -36.26 -37.14
N ALA A 217 4.10 -37.17 -36.53
CA ALA A 217 5.56 -37.02 -36.42
C ALA A 217 6.27 -36.84 -37.77
N ASN A 218 5.77 -37.53 -38.80
CA ASN A 218 6.28 -37.45 -40.18
C ASN A 218 5.32 -36.71 -41.13
N ASP A 219 4.24 -36.11 -40.62
CA ASP A 219 3.31 -35.32 -41.45
C ASP A 219 4.03 -34.09 -41.99
N HIS A 220 3.90 -33.85 -43.29
CA HIS A 220 4.56 -32.78 -44.01
C HIS A 220 3.55 -32.12 -44.95
N VAL A 221 3.61 -30.80 -45.05
CA VAL A 221 2.75 -30.01 -45.95
C VAL A 221 3.60 -29.24 -46.94
N ASP A 222 3.08 -29.02 -48.15
CA ASP A 222 3.78 -28.23 -49.16
C ASP A 222 3.71 -26.71 -48.87
N ASP A 223 4.54 -25.93 -49.57
CA ASP A 223 4.62 -24.48 -49.37
C ASP A 223 3.34 -23.73 -49.74
N HIS A 224 2.43 -24.34 -50.52
CA HIS A 224 1.14 -23.77 -50.91
C HIS A 224 0.00 -24.10 -49.93
N GLN A 225 0.27 -24.94 -48.93
CA GLN A 225 -0.70 -25.29 -47.89
C GLN A 225 -1.29 -24.02 -47.24
N PRO A 226 -2.63 -23.89 -47.16
CA PRO A 226 -3.26 -22.83 -46.39
C PRO A 226 -2.89 -22.92 -44.90
N ILE A 227 -2.50 -21.79 -44.33
CA ILE A 227 -2.32 -21.60 -42.88
C ILE A 227 -3.61 -21.02 -42.27
N GLY A 228 -3.69 -20.96 -40.94
CA GLY A 228 -4.80 -20.32 -40.22
C GLY A 228 -4.96 -18.83 -40.52
N GLY A 229 -3.88 -18.16 -40.94
CA GLY A 229 -3.90 -16.76 -41.39
C GLY A 229 -4.07 -15.76 -40.27
N ILE A 230 -4.49 -14.53 -40.59
CA ILE A 230 -4.72 -13.49 -39.58
C ILE A 230 -5.98 -13.84 -38.80
N THR A 231 -5.83 -14.05 -37.50
CA THR A 231 -6.97 -14.45 -36.63
C THR A 231 -7.37 -13.37 -35.65
N HIS A 232 -6.43 -12.48 -35.30
CA HIS A 232 -6.66 -11.36 -34.40
C HIS A 232 -5.87 -10.17 -34.93
N ALA A 233 -6.45 -8.98 -34.86
CA ALA A 233 -5.74 -7.73 -35.10
C ALA A 233 -6.35 -6.61 -34.26
N ILE A 234 -5.49 -5.74 -33.74
CA ILE A 234 -5.83 -4.56 -32.95
C ILE A 234 -5.10 -3.35 -33.48
N ARG A 235 -5.80 -2.22 -33.55
CA ARG A 235 -5.27 -0.93 -34.03
C ARG A 235 -5.18 0.05 -32.88
N PHE A 236 -3.99 0.61 -32.63
CA PHE A 236 -3.85 1.66 -31.63
C PHE A 236 -4.68 2.87 -32.05
N ASN A 237 -5.53 3.38 -31.16
CA ASN A 237 -6.41 4.50 -31.45
C ASN A 237 -5.94 5.76 -30.70
N PRO A 238 -5.33 6.73 -31.40
CA PRO A 238 -4.87 7.97 -30.77
C PRO A 238 -5.99 8.79 -30.13
N GLN A 239 -7.23 8.72 -30.65
CA GLN A 239 -8.36 9.42 -30.06
C GLN A 239 -8.76 8.80 -28.72
N LYS A 240 -8.69 7.47 -28.57
CA LYS A 240 -8.90 6.80 -27.27
C LYS A 240 -7.81 7.19 -26.26
N LEU A 241 -6.55 7.31 -26.68
CA LEU A 241 -5.48 7.84 -25.83
C LEU A 241 -5.73 9.31 -25.45
N LEU A 242 -6.10 10.16 -26.40
CA LEU A 242 -6.42 11.58 -26.13
C LEU A 242 -7.60 11.71 -25.17
N ALA A 243 -8.67 10.92 -25.36
CA ALA A 243 -9.81 10.88 -24.45
C ALA A 243 -9.40 10.44 -23.03
N PHE A 244 -8.49 9.47 -22.93
CA PHE A 244 -7.94 9.03 -21.65
C PHE A 244 -7.12 10.13 -20.97
N LEU A 245 -6.32 10.89 -21.72
CA LEU A 245 -5.53 12.02 -21.22
C LEU A 245 -6.38 13.22 -20.78
N GLN A 246 -7.46 13.51 -21.52
CA GLN A 246 -8.35 14.65 -21.27
C GLN A 246 -9.39 14.36 -20.19
N ARG A 247 -9.46 13.12 -19.69
CA ARG A 247 -10.40 12.75 -18.65
C ARG A 247 -10.19 13.65 -17.43
N PRO A 248 -11.20 14.44 -17.01
CA PRO A 248 -11.07 15.25 -15.82
C PRO A 248 -10.83 14.32 -14.63
N ALA A 249 -9.80 14.63 -13.84
CA ALA A 249 -9.62 13.99 -12.55
C ALA A 249 -10.76 14.50 -11.65
N THR A 250 -11.88 13.77 -11.60
CA THR A 250 -12.99 14.06 -10.69
C THR A 250 -12.71 13.56 -9.27
N ALA A 251 -11.46 13.21 -8.98
CA ALA A 251 -11.07 12.65 -7.72
C ALA A 251 -11.18 13.68 -6.60
N TRP A 252 -11.70 13.25 -5.46
CA TRP A 252 -11.96 14.10 -4.31
C TRP A 252 -10.74 14.92 -3.86
N HIS A 253 -9.52 14.37 -3.99
CA HIS A 253 -8.28 15.02 -3.56
C HIS A 253 -7.79 16.14 -4.50
N THR A 254 -8.36 16.24 -5.71
CA THR A 254 -8.06 17.33 -6.64
C THR A 254 -8.96 18.55 -6.45
N LEU A 255 -10.06 18.41 -5.70
CA LEU A 255 -11.06 19.46 -5.50
C LEU A 255 -10.69 20.33 -4.28
N PRO A 256 -10.87 21.66 -4.35
CA PRO A 256 -10.69 22.53 -3.19
C PRO A 256 -11.64 22.15 -2.05
N LEU A 257 -11.18 22.25 -0.80
CA LEU A 257 -11.98 21.92 0.40
C LEU A 257 -13.34 22.63 0.41
N ALA A 258 -13.36 23.93 0.13
CA ALA A 258 -14.57 24.74 0.09
C ALA A 258 -15.61 24.27 -0.95
N GLU A 259 -15.17 23.58 -2.02
CA GLU A 259 -16.09 22.97 -2.98
C GLU A 259 -16.71 21.69 -2.45
N LEU A 260 -15.90 20.85 -1.79
CA LEU A 260 -16.37 19.60 -1.18
C LEU A 260 -17.39 19.88 -0.07
N GLU A 261 -17.13 20.90 0.76
CA GLU A 261 -17.99 21.31 1.87
C GLU A 261 -19.36 21.83 1.41
N ARG A 262 -19.45 22.49 0.24
CA ARG A 262 -20.74 22.97 -0.30
C ARG A 262 -21.75 21.84 -0.54
N GLY A 263 -21.29 20.63 -0.79
CA GLY A 263 -22.15 19.47 -1.03
C GLY A 263 -22.47 18.64 0.22
N VAL A 264 -21.94 19.01 1.39
CA VAL A 264 -22.18 18.29 2.65
C VAL A 264 -23.58 18.63 3.16
N SER A 265 -24.44 17.62 3.25
CA SER A 265 -25.81 17.79 3.76
C SER A 265 -25.81 17.95 5.28
N ALA A 266 -26.61 18.90 5.80
CA ALA A 266 -26.75 19.18 7.23
C ALA A 266 -27.67 18.20 7.99
N THR A 267 -27.99 17.03 7.41
CA THR A 267 -29.04 16.14 7.93
C THR A 267 -28.51 15.01 8.82
N ALA A 268 -29.05 14.99 10.04
CA ALA A 268 -29.04 13.96 11.10
C ALA A 268 -27.75 13.83 11.95
N THR A 269 -27.81 14.49 13.11
CA THR A 269 -26.89 14.52 14.27
C THR A 269 -26.94 13.25 15.15
N GLN A 270 -27.16 12.07 14.57
CA GLN A 270 -27.07 10.83 15.35
C GLN A 270 -25.69 10.21 15.17
N ALA A 271 -24.93 10.11 16.27
CA ALA A 271 -23.67 9.38 16.30
C ALA A 271 -23.94 7.92 15.96
N VAL A 272 -23.56 7.50 14.75
CA VAL A 272 -23.81 6.13 14.32
C VAL A 272 -22.60 5.24 14.56
N HIS A 273 -22.81 4.26 15.44
CA HIS A 273 -22.06 3.01 15.67
C HIS A 273 -20.54 3.06 15.40
N GLN A 274 -19.75 3.27 16.44
CA GLN A 274 -18.32 2.95 16.48
C GLN A 274 -18.17 1.54 17.07
N VAL A 275 -17.70 0.57 16.28
CA VAL A 275 -17.50 -0.82 16.74
C VAL A 275 -16.40 -0.90 17.82
N THR A 276 -15.43 0.02 17.78
CA THR A 276 -14.35 0.10 18.78
C THR A 276 -14.20 1.51 19.34
N SER A 277 -13.82 1.62 20.61
CA SER A 277 -13.53 2.89 21.26
C SER A 277 -12.16 3.43 20.84
N PHE A 278 -12.03 4.75 20.67
CA PHE A 278 -10.72 5.36 20.42
C PHE A 278 -9.71 5.10 21.56
N PRO A 279 -8.41 4.95 21.24
CA PRO A 279 -7.35 4.88 22.23
C PRO A 279 -7.43 6.06 23.22
N ALA A 280 -7.17 5.82 24.51
CA ALA A 280 -7.35 6.82 25.55
C ALA A 280 -6.55 8.11 25.27
N GLU A 281 -5.30 7.98 24.82
CA GLU A 281 -4.42 9.09 24.43
C GLU A 281 -4.96 9.97 23.28
N SER A 282 -5.90 9.43 22.51
CA SER A 282 -6.47 10.07 21.32
C SER A 282 -7.96 10.40 21.45
N ARG A 283 -8.54 10.29 22.65
CA ARG A 283 -9.90 10.79 22.92
C ARG A 283 -9.95 12.31 22.75
N GLY A 284 -11.03 12.81 22.15
CA GLY A 284 -11.25 14.25 21.94
C GLY A 284 -10.37 14.90 20.86
N LYS A 285 -9.61 14.12 20.08
CA LYS A 285 -8.86 14.63 18.92
C LYS A 285 -9.82 15.01 17.80
N SER A 286 -9.60 16.16 17.17
CA SER A 286 -10.44 16.74 16.11
C SER A 286 -9.59 17.56 15.15
N PHE A 287 -10.16 18.00 14.03
CA PHE A 287 -9.44 18.91 13.13
C PHE A 287 -9.06 20.23 13.82
N ALA A 288 -9.90 20.74 14.73
CA ALA A 288 -9.69 22.02 15.40
C ALA A 288 -8.49 22.04 16.35
N ASN A 289 -8.13 20.89 16.95
CA ASN A 289 -7.01 20.77 17.87
C ASN A 289 -5.80 20.01 17.27
N TYR A 290 -5.75 19.86 15.94
CA TYR A 290 -4.58 19.34 15.24
C TYR A 290 -3.53 20.44 15.06
N ALA A 291 -2.43 20.38 15.81
CA ALA A 291 -1.37 21.36 15.74
C ALA A 291 -0.52 21.17 14.48
N VAL A 292 -0.44 22.20 13.64
CA VAL A 292 0.40 22.23 12.44
C VAL A 292 1.69 22.98 12.76
N THR A 293 2.79 22.24 12.87
CA THR A 293 4.13 22.78 13.09
C THR A 293 5.07 22.54 11.91
N GLN A 294 4.73 21.62 11.01
CA GLN A 294 5.53 21.23 9.84
C GLN A 294 4.69 21.18 8.55
N PRO A 295 5.30 21.38 7.36
CA PRO A 295 4.59 21.30 6.07
C PRO A 295 3.88 19.96 5.84
N VAL A 296 4.49 18.85 6.26
CA VAL A 296 3.90 17.51 6.15
C VAL A 296 2.58 17.39 6.91
N GLN A 297 2.48 18.02 8.08
CA GLN A 297 1.25 18.05 8.90
C GLN A 297 0.18 18.91 8.23
N ALA A 298 0.57 20.03 7.61
CA ALA A 298 -0.35 20.88 6.86
C ALA A 298 -0.96 20.12 5.66
N GLN A 299 -0.13 19.38 4.93
CA GLN A 299 -0.57 18.52 3.83
C GLN A 299 -1.52 17.42 4.32
N MET A 300 -1.15 16.69 5.37
CA MET A 300 -1.99 15.63 5.95
C MET A 300 -3.33 16.18 6.43
N LEU A 301 -3.34 17.32 7.14
CA LEU A 301 -4.56 17.97 7.61
C LEU A 301 -5.47 18.33 6.44
N THR A 302 -4.92 19.00 5.43
CA THR A 302 -5.67 19.44 4.24
C THR A 302 -6.35 18.26 3.55
N VAL A 303 -5.58 17.19 3.31
CA VAL A 303 -6.10 15.99 2.62
C VAL A 303 -7.12 15.25 3.49
N ALA A 304 -6.91 15.15 4.80
CA ALA A 304 -7.87 14.52 5.70
C ALA A 304 -9.20 15.30 5.77
N GLN A 305 -9.15 16.65 5.75
CA GLN A 305 -10.34 17.50 5.66
C GLN A 305 -11.06 17.32 4.33
N GLN A 306 -10.33 17.32 3.21
CA GLN A 306 -10.90 17.05 1.89
C GLN A 306 -11.56 15.68 1.85
N PHE A 307 -10.91 14.64 2.38
CA PHE A 307 -11.46 13.30 2.43
C PHE A 307 -12.76 13.23 3.24
N ALA A 308 -12.78 13.85 4.43
CA ALA A 308 -13.95 13.89 5.30
C ALA A 308 -15.12 14.66 4.67
N ALA A 309 -14.84 15.83 4.08
CA ALA A 309 -15.84 16.62 3.35
C ALA A 309 -16.36 15.86 2.13
N ALA A 310 -15.48 15.22 1.36
CA ALA A 310 -15.86 14.41 0.21
C ALA A 310 -16.78 13.27 0.63
N LEU A 311 -16.40 12.46 1.63
CA LEU A 311 -17.24 11.41 2.24
C LEU A 311 -18.65 11.91 2.58
N CYS A 312 -18.75 13.10 3.15
CA CYS A 312 -20.04 13.64 3.59
C CYS A 312 -20.83 14.35 2.48
N ASN A 313 -20.17 14.72 1.38
CA ASN A 313 -20.79 15.21 0.16
C ASN A 313 -21.58 14.06 -0.49
N ASN A 314 -22.87 14.26 -0.79
CA ASN A 314 -23.88 13.24 -1.14
C ASN A 314 -23.61 12.37 -2.39
N LYS A 315 -22.40 12.38 -2.94
CA LYS A 315 -21.94 11.50 -4.01
C LYS A 315 -21.63 10.11 -3.45
N GLN A 316 -22.30 9.08 -3.95
CA GLN A 316 -22.00 7.68 -3.61
C GLN A 316 -20.93 7.13 -4.55
N GLU A 317 -19.67 7.23 -4.13
CA GLU A 317 -18.53 6.72 -4.90
C GLU A 317 -17.49 6.12 -3.95
N ALA A 318 -16.93 4.97 -4.33
CA ALA A 318 -15.80 4.39 -3.63
C ALA A 318 -14.62 5.37 -3.56
N ARG A 319 -14.06 5.55 -2.35
CA ARG A 319 -12.91 6.43 -2.11
C ARG A 319 -12.01 5.91 -1.02
N GLY A 320 -10.71 6.18 -1.14
CA GLY A 320 -9.74 5.75 -0.15
C GLY A 320 -8.68 6.80 0.14
N LEU A 321 -8.26 6.88 1.40
CA LEU A 321 -7.09 7.63 1.85
C LEU A 321 -6.18 6.72 2.65
N ILE A 322 -4.92 6.61 2.25
CA ILE A 322 -3.90 5.85 2.97
C ILE A 322 -2.77 6.78 3.37
N LEU A 323 -2.46 6.82 4.66
CA LEU A 323 -1.38 7.61 5.24
C LEU A 323 -0.31 6.69 5.81
N THR A 324 0.91 6.75 5.28
CA THR A 324 2.03 5.95 5.81
C THR A 324 3.25 6.80 6.14
N GLY A 325 3.97 6.44 7.19
CA GLY A 325 5.21 7.11 7.58
C GLY A 325 5.49 7.01 9.08
N MET A 326 6.42 7.80 9.60
CA MET A 326 6.87 7.67 11.00
C MET A 326 5.73 7.78 12.04
N PRO A 327 5.83 7.09 13.19
CA PRO A 327 4.90 7.28 14.30
C PRO A 327 5.01 8.69 14.89
N GLY A 328 3.96 9.13 15.57
CA GLY A 328 3.99 10.40 16.33
C GLY A 328 3.70 11.67 15.52
N ILE A 329 3.58 11.58 14.19
CA ILE A 329 3.27 12.73 13.32
C ILE A 329 1.78 13.09 13.24
N GLY A 330 0.91 12.36 13.96
CA GLY A 330 -0.52 12.64 14.06
C GLY A 330 -1.45 11.94 13.06
N LYS A 331 -1.04 10.79 12.48
CA LYS A 331 -1.93 9.98 11.61
C LYS A 331 -3.20 9.52 12.33
N THR A 332 -3.05 8.85 13.49
CA THR A 332 -4.18 8.42 14.34
C THR A 332 -5.07 9.59 14.77
N HIS A 333 -4.49 10.77 15.04
CA HIS A 333 -5.27 11.98 15.33
C HIS A 333 -6.20 12.32 14.17
N LEU A 334 -5.67 12.35 12.94
CA LEU A 334 -6.47 12.64 11.76
C LEU A 334 -7.49 11.52 11.46
N SER A 335 -7.14 10.26 11.66
CA SER A 335 -8.09 9.13 11.58
C SER A 335 -9.31 9.38 12.48
N ILE A 336 -9.08 9.80 13.73
CA ILE A 336 -10.14 10.10 14.70
C ILE A 336 -10.90 11.38 14.35
N ALA A 337 -10.21 12.41 13.84
CA ALA A 337 -10.86 13.64 13.40
C ALA A 337 -11.81 13.37 12.22
N VAL A 338 -11.39 12.55 11.25
CA VAL A 338 -12.23 12.09 10.12
C VAL A 338 -13.40 11.26 10.63
N ALA A 339 -13.16 10.30 11.53
CA ALA A 339 -14.22 9.48 12.14
C ALA A 339 -15.29 10.35 12.83
N THR A 340 -14.84 11.30 13.64
CA THR A 340 -15.71 12.19 14.41
C THR A 340 -16.49 13.11 13.48
N TYR A 341 -15.83 13.70 12.49
CA TYR A 341 -16.49 14.53 11.48
C TYR A 341 -17.55 13.73 10.73
N ALA A 342 -17.21 12.52 10.24
CA ALA A 342 -18.15 11.67 9.51
C ALA A 342 -19.37 11.30 10.38
N ALA A 343 -19.16 10.90 11.63
CA ALA A 343 -20.22 10.58 12.58
C ALA A 343 -21.13 11.79 12.89
N GLN A 344 -20.55 12.99 13.02
CA GLN A 344 -21.31 14.23 13.20
C GLN A 344 -22.19 14.59 11.99
N HIS A 345 -21.83 14.11 10.80
CA HIS A 345 -22.58 14.26 9.56
C HIS A 345 -23.39 13.00 9.20
N GLY A 346 -23.77 12.21 10.20
CA GLY A 346 -24.71 11.09 10.05
C GLY A 346 -24.14 9.86 9.32
N ARG A 347 -22.82 9.74 9.19
CA ARG A 347 -22.18 8.57 8.56
C ARG A 347 -21.85 7.50 9.61
N ARG A 348 -21.98 6.24 9.21
CA ARG A 348 -21.68 5.06 10.04
C ARG A 348 -20.20 4.73 9.95
N VAL A 349 -19.50 4.70 11.08
CA VAL A 349 -18.03 4.63 11.10
C VAL A 349 -17.53 3.40 11.84
N LEU A 350 -16.87 2.50 11.11
CA LEU A 350 -16.05 1.46 11.71
C LEU A 350 -14.64 2.01 11.93
N PHE A 351 -14.28 2.32 13.17
CA PHE A 351 -12.89 2.51 13.57
C PHE A 351 -12.37 1.21 14.15
N ILE A 352 -11.22 0.72 13.69
CA ILE A 352 -10.58 -0.48 14.23
C ILE A 352 -9.07 -0.43 13.99
N ASP A 353 -8.30 -0.96 14.95
CA ASP A 353 -6.84 -1.07 14.84
C ASP A 353 -6.39 -2.54 14.73
N ALA A 354 -5.12 -2.74 14.35
CA ALA A 354 -4.56 -4.08 14.18
C ALA A 354 -4.62 -4.93 15.45
N GLU A 355 -4.47 -4.31 16.62
CA GLU A 355 -4.49 -4.98 17.92
C GLU A 355 -5.88 -5.51 18.26
N THR A 356 -6.92 -4.71 18.00
CA THR A 356 -8.32 -5.11 18.22
C THR A 356 -8.70 -6.32 17.37
N ILE A 357 -8.24 -6.37 16.11
CA ILE A 357 -8.47 -7.53 15.23
C ILE A 357 -7.78 -8.78 15.80
N GLY A 358 -6.54 -8.65 16.28
CA GLY A 358 -5.79 -9.73 16.92
C GLY A 358 -6.47 -10.23 18.20
N ASN A 359 -6.95 -9.32 19.05
CA ASN A 359 -7.67 -9.64 20.27
C ASN A 359 -8.99 -10.37 19.99
N ALA A 360 -9.72 -9.98 18.95
CA ALA A 360 -10.93 -10.68 18.53
C ALA A 360 -10.62 -12.13 18.08
N TYR A 361 -9.57 -12.32 17.29
CA TYR A 361 -9.10 -13.65 16.88
C TYR A 361 -8.75 -14.54 18.08
N GLN A 362 -7.99 -13.99 19.04
CA GLN A 362 -7.60 -14.72 20.26
C GLN A 362 -8.81 -15.08 21.11
N LYS A 363 -9.70 -14.11 21.38
CA LYS A 363 -10.90 -14.30 22.20
C LYS A 363 -11.81 -15.40 21.66
N ILE A 364 -12.03 -15.44 20.34
CA ILE A 364 -12.82 -16.52 19.72
C ILE A 364 -12.10 -17.86 19.88
N GLY A 365 -10.78 -17.87 19.70
CA GLY A 365 -9.97 -19.06 19.89
C GLY A 365 -10.06 -19.64 21.30
N GLU A 366 -9.96 -18.78 22.31
CA GLU A 366 -10.08 -19.14 23.73
C GLU A 366 -11.46 -19.69 24.07
N GLN A 367 -12.53 -19.04 23.59
CA GLN A 367 -13.91 -19.49 23.81
C GLN A 367 -14.17 -20.89 23.25
N ARG A 368 -13.44 -21.28 22.20
CA ARG A 368 -13.59 -22.58 21.54
C ARG A 368 -12.56 -23.63 21.98
N GLY A 369 -11.48 -23.20 22.62
CA GLY A 369 -10.31 -24.05 22.89
C GLY A 369 -9.49 -24.41 21.65
N VAL A 370 -9.77 -23.80 20.49
CA VAL A 370 -9.07 -24.00 19.20
C VAL A 370 -9.06 -22.69 18.40
N PRO A 371 -8.01 -22.41 17.60
CA PRO A 371 -7.97 -21.20 16.76
C PRO A 371 -9.20 -21.08 15.83
N PRO A 372 -9.76 -19.87 15.62
CA PRO A 372 -10.88 -19.70 14.71
C PRO A 372 -10.48 -20.04 13.28
N SER A 373 -11.42 -20.63 12.55
CA SER A 373 -11.26 -20.92 11.13
C SER A 373 -11.36 -19.65 10.29
N ASP A 374 -10.86 -19.77 9.07
CA ASP A 374 -10.91 -18.73 8.06
C ASP A 374 -12.33 -18.20 7.78
N ALA A 375 -13.31 -19.11 7.69
CA ALA A 375 -14.70 -18.76 7.43
C ALA A 375 -15.34 -18.00 8.61
N GLU A 376 -14.99 -18.34 9.85
CA GLU A 376 -15.51 -17.65 11.03
C GLU A 376 -15.00 -16.22 11.12
N MET A 377 -13.71 -16.00 10.82
CA MET A 377 -13.16 -14.66 10.75
C MET A 377 -13.80 -13.84 9.63
N GLU A 378 -14.02 -14.44 8.45
CA GLU A 378 -14.74 -13.78 7.35
C GLU A 378 -16.16 -13.39 7.71
N GLN A 379 -16.89 -14.26 8.42
CA GLN A 379 -18.23 -13.95 8.90
C GLN A 379 -18.22 -12.77 9.87
N LEU A 380 -17.33 -12.77 10.87
CA LEU A 380 -17.18 -11.65 11.80
C LEU A 380 -16.86 -10.34 11.08
N PHE A 381 -15.98 -10.41 10.08
CA PHE A 381 -15.63 -9.24 9.26
C PHE A 381 -16.81 -8.73 8.44
N ALA A 382 -17.61 -9.63 7.86
CA ALA A 382 -18.83 -9.27 7.15
C ALA A 382 -19.83 -8.59 8.09
N GLU A 383 -19.98 -9.07 9.32
CA GLU A 383 -20.82 -8.46 10.37
C GLU A 383 -20.30 -7.06 10.76
N TRP A 384 -18.99 -6.89 10.92
CA TRP A 384 -18.40 -5.57 11.23
C TRP A 384 -18.56 -4.56 10.10
N LEU A 385 -18.45 -5.01 8.85
CA LEU A 385 -18.55 -4.17 7.66
C LEU A 385 -20.01 -3.90 7.27
N ASP A 386 -20.97 -4.69 7.74
CA ASP A 386 -22.36 -4.50 7.36
C ASP A 386 -22.79 -3.07 7.68
N ASN A 387 -23.43 -2.44 6.69
CA ASN A 387 -23.99 -1.12 6.89
C ASN A 387 -22.98 -0.04 7.35
N ILE A 388 -21.69 -0.16 7.04
CA ILE A 388 -20.70 0.89 7.33
C ILE A 388 -20.52 1.84 6.14
N ASP A 389 -20.39 3.15 6.41
CA ASP A 389 -20.14 4.16 5.39
C ASP A 389 -18.66 4.56 5.29
N LEU A 390 -17.94 4.50 6.41
CA LEU A 390 -16.51 4.72 6.51
C LEU A 390 -15.84 3.62 7.33
N VAL A 391 -14.89 2.94 6.72
CA VAL A 391 -13.98 2.01 7.41
C VAL A 391 -12.67 2.74 7.66
N ILE A 392 -12.21 2.77 8.91
CA ILE A 392 -10.90 3.29 9.32
C ILE A 392 -10.10 2.14 9.93
N LEU A 393 -8.97 1.83 9.30
CA LEU A 393 -8.01 0.85 9.76
C LEU A 393 -6.78 1.59 10.28
N ASP A 394 -6.69 1.76 11.60
CA ASP A 394 -5.59 2.50 12.22
C ASP A 394 -4.42 1.58 12.59
N ASP A 395 -3.19 2.07 12.38
CA ASP A 395 -1.95 1.41 12.74
C ASP A 395 -1.77 -0.02 12.19
N ILE A 396 -2.20 -0.27 10.95
CA ILE A 396 -1.98 -1.55 10.29
C ILE A 396 -0.51 -1.67 9.87
N ASN A 397 0.26 -2.46 10.61
CA ASN A 397 1.71 -2.60 10.41
C ASN A 397 2.14 -4.01 9.93
N THR A 398 1.20 -4.88 9.58
CA THR A 398 1.47 -6.26 9.14
C THR A 398 1.05 -6.49 7.68
N GLN A 399 1.82 -7.32 6.97
CA GLN A 399 1.53 -7.79 5.60
C GLN A 399 0.73 -9.09 5.57
N TYR A 400 0.71 -9.81 6.70
CA TYR A 400 0.15 -11.15 6.79
C TYR A 400 -0.76 -11.27 8.02
N GLY A 401 -1.55 -12.34 8.02
CA GLY A 401 -2.46 -12.66 9.11
C GLY A 401 -3.77 -11.88 9.05
N THR A 402 -4.49 -11.93 10.17
CA THR A 402 -5.90 -11.57 10.28
C THR A 402 -6.19 -10.11 9.92
N SER A 403 -5.32 -9.17 10.30
CA SER A 403 -5.49 -7.74 9.98
C SER A 403 -5.27 -7.40 8.51
N ALA A 404 -4.31 -8.06 7.85
CA ALA A 404 -4.08 -7.90 6.41
C ALA A 404 -5.26 -8.45 5.58
N ARG A 405 -5.81 -9.60 6.00
CA ARG A 405 -7.03 -10.15 5.40
C ARG A 405 -8.23 -9.22 5.58
N PHE A 406 -8.39 -8.64 6.76
CA PHE A 406 -9.46 -7.67 6.99
C PHE A 406 -9.34 -6.44 6.07
N LEU A 407 -8.13 -5.92 5.87
CA LEU A 407 -7.87 -4.83 4.91
C LEU A 407 -8.33 -5.19 3.49
N ILE A 408 -8.04 -6.41 3.02
CA ILE A 408 -8.47 -6.89 1.69
C ILE A 408 -10.00 -6.88 1.57
N LEU A 409 -10.69 -7.47 2.56
CA LEU A 409 -12.15 -7.54 2.57
C LEU A 409 -12.81 -6.17 2.73
N ALA A 410 -12.22 -5.27 3.52
CA ALA A 410 -12.67 -3.90 3.68
C ALA A 410 -12.56 -3.12 2.36
N ILE A 411 -11.49 -3.31 1.59
CA ILE A 411 -11.34 -2.67 0.27
C ILE A 411 -12.39 -3.20 -0.71
N GLN A 412 -12.59 -4.51 -0.76
CA GLN A 412 -13.63 -5.13 -1.60
C GLN A 412 -15.02 -4.60 -1.22
N TYR A 413 -15.34 -4.53 0.07
CA TYR A 413 -16.57 -3.93 0.57
C TYR A 413 -16.73 -2.48 0.10
N VAL A 414 -15.67 -1.67 0.25
CA VAL A 414 -15.65 -0.26 -0.14
C VAL A 414 -15.88 -0.06 -1.64
N ILE A 415 -15.24 -0.88 -2.47
CA ILE A 415 -15.34 -0.81 -3.93
C ILE A 415 -16.70 -1.31 -4.42
N THR A 416 -17.24 -2.38 -3.83
CA THR A 416 -18.52 -2.99 -4.24
C THR A 416 -19.75 -2.23 -3.71
N ARG A 417 -19.63 -1.56 -2.57
CA ARG A 417 -20.73 -0.83 -1.91
C ARG A 417 -20.61 0.70 -2.00
N ASN A 418 -19.64 1.22 -2.76
CA ASN A 418 -19.36 2.65 -2.93
C ASN A 418 -19.19 3.41 -1.60
N LYS A 419 -18.32 2.89 -0.72
CA LYS A 419 -18.06 3.43 0.63
C LYS A 419 -16.73 4.18 0.70
N ALA A 420 -16.30 4.54 1.91
CA ALA A 420 -15.01 5.16 2.14
C ALA A 420 -14.08 4.30 3.00
N LEU A 421 -12.78 4.36 2.69
CA LEU A 421 -11.72 3.71 3.45
C LEU A 421 -10.66 4.73 3.88
N MET A 422 -10.27 4.70 5.15
CA MET A 422 -9.05 5.35 5.60
C MET A 422 -8.11 4.32 6.22
N VAL A 423 -6.84 4.35 5.88
CA VAL A 423 -5.81 3.47 6.48
C VAL A 423 -4.67 4.33 7.00
N SER A 424 -4.18 4.00 8.19
CA SER A 424 -2.94 4.56 8.72
C SER A 424 -1.92 3.46 9.02
N SER A 425 -0.64 3.72 8.78
CA SER A 425 0.45 2.77 9.06
C SER A 425 1.77 3.45 9.37
N ASN A 426 2.56 2.81 10.24
CA ASN A 426 3.95 3.18 10.48
C ASN A 426 4.93 2.51 9.53
N GLN A 427 4.46 1.53 8.76
CA GLN A 427 5.27 0.84 7.76
C GLN A 427 5.25 1.61 6.44
N PRO A 428 6.33 1.55 5.66
CA PRO A 428 6.29 2.00 4.27
C PRO A 428 5.14 1.33 3.52
N VAL A 429 4.58 2.03 2.53
CA VAL A 429 3.41 1.59 1.76
C VAL A 429 3.52 0.15 1.24
N ASN A 430 4.70 -0.33 0.92
CA ASN A 430 4.94 -1.68 0.39
C ASN A 430 4.30 -2.77 1.26
N THR A 431 4.32 -2.58 2.57
CA THR A 431 3.71 -3.53 3.51
C THR A 431 2.19 -3.61 3.37
N LEU A 432 1.54 -2.50 3.02
CA LEU A 432 0.10 -2.44 2.80
C LEU A 432 -0.31 -2.67 1.35
N GLN A 433 0.59 -2.40 0.40
CA GLN A 433 0.31 -2.50 -1.03
C GLN A 433 0.07 -3.95 -1.45
N THR A 434 0.72 -4.94 -0.85
CA THR A 434 0.40 -6.37 -1.09
C THR A 434 -1.07 -6.69 -0.76
N SER A 435 -1.69 -5.92 0.12
CA SER A 435 -3.09 -6.05 0.56
C SER A 435 -4.07 -5.16 -0.20
N LEU A 436 -3.63 -4.32 -1.14
CA LEU A 436 -4.48 -3.49 -2.01
C LEU A 436 -4.94 -4.31 -3.24
N PRO A 437 -6.16 -4.90 -3.27
CA PRO A 437 -6.39 -6.16 -3.99
C PRO A 437 -7.25 -6.04 -5.26
N ASP A 438 -7.60 -4.86 -5.75
CA ASP A 438 -8.54 -4.74 -6.87
C ASP A 438 -7.93 -3.99 -8.06
N TYR A 439 -7.59 -4.75 -9.11
CA TYR A 439 -7.37 -4.17 -10.43
C TYR A 439 -8.75 -3.88 -11.03
N ILE A 440 -9.11 -2.60 -11.11
CA ILE A 440 -10.39 -2.14 -11.63
C ILE A 440 -10.29 -1.60 -13.07
N GLY A 441 -9.10 -1.65 -13.68
CA GLY A 441 -8.83 -1.09 -15.00
C GLY A 441 -8.56 0.42 -14.98
N TYR A 442 -7.79 0.92 -15.94
CA TYR A 442 -7.41 2.34 -16.02
C TYR A 442 -8.60 3.25 -16.40
N THR A 443 -9.60 2.72 -17.10
CA THR A 443 -10.80 3.47 -17.52
C THR A 443 -11.85 3.57 -16.43
N ASP A 444 -11.72 2.84 -15.33
CA ASP A 444 -12.68 2.91 -14.24
C ASP A 444 -12.50 4.23 -13.44
N PRO A 445 -13.56 5.04 -13.25
CA PRO A 445 -13.47 6.29 -12.50
C PRO A 445 -12.93 6.10 -11.06
N ARG A 446 -13.18 4.93 -10.45
CA ARG A 446 -12.77 4.63 -9.07
C ARG A 446 -11.25 4.53 -8.93
N SER A 447 -10.52 4.30 -10.02
CA SER A 447 -9.04 4.25 -9.99
C SER A 447 -8.48 5.53 -9.37
N ALA A 448 -8.89 6.70 -9.86
CA ALA A 448 -8.41 7.99 -9.38
C ALA A 448 -8.85 8.35 -7.94
N ASN A 449 -9.86 7.68 -7.38
CA ASN A 449 -10.48 8.02 -6.11
C ASN A 449 -9.76 7.47 -4.86
N PHE A 450 -8.64 6.77 -5.03
CA PHE A 450 -7.81 6.28 -3.93
C PHE A 450 -6.49 7.04 -3.90
N LEU A 451 -6.26 7.80 -2.83
CA LEU A 451 -5.02 8.54 -2.60
C LEU A 451 -4.16 7.82 -1.57
N VAL A 452 -2.89 7.64 -1.91
CA VAL A 452 -1.88 7.07 -1.00
C VAL A 452 -0.80 8.13 -0.79
N ILE A 453 -0.68 8.66 0.43
CA ILE A 453 0.41 9.54 0.84
C ILE A 453 1.45 8.72 1.59
N ARG A 454 2.64 8.63 1.00
CA ARG A 454 3.73 7.74 1.44
C ARG A 454 4.80 8.51 2.19
N ASP A 455 5.65 7.76 2.89
CA ASP A 455 6.93 8.22 3.43
C ASP A 455 6.84 9.53 4.23
N LEU A 456 5.77 9.69 5.00
CA LEU A 456 5.59 10.85 5.85
C LEU A 456 6.67 10.87 6.94
N GLN A 457 7.63 11.78 6.83
CA GLN A 457 8.72 11.98 7.78
C GLN A 457 8.47 13.24 8.61
N GLY A 458 8.71 13.16 9.92
CA GLY A 458 8.60 14.30 10.83
C GLY A 458 8.91 13.92 12.27
N PRO A 459 9.27 14.89 13.13
CA PRO A 459 9.44 14.63 14.54
C PRO A 459 8.11 14.19 15.18
N SER A 460 8.20 13.34 16.21
CA SER A 460 7.04 12.99 17.03
C SER A 460 6.51 14.26 17.72
N TYR A 461 5.20 14.47 17.62
CA TYR A 461 4.48 15.51 18.37
C TYR A 461 3.94 14.98 19.70
N ARG A 462 4.23 13.71 20.05
CA ARG A 462 3.95 13.23 21.40
C ARG A 462 4.82 14.02 22.38
N SER A 463 4.17 14.58 23.38
CA SER A 463 4.80 15.23 24.51
C SER A 463 4.75 14.29 25.70
N ALA A 464 5.84 14.20 26.45
CA ALA A 464 5.86 13.40 27.67
C ALA A 464 4.78 13.88 28.66
N TRP A 465 4.13 12.95 29.36
CA TRP A 465 2.97 13.29 30.20
C TRP A 465 3.31 14.30 31.31
N TRP A 466 4.56 14.29 31.77
CA TRP A 466 5.07 15.18 32.82
C TRP A 466 5.48 16.58 32.36
N GLN A 467 5.46 16.86 31.05
CA GLN A 467 5.73 18.20 30.53
C GLN A 467 4.49 19.11 30.61
N HIS A 468 3.31 18.52 30.75
CA HIS A 468 2.07 19.25 30.96
C HIS A 468 1.91 19.64 32.42
N PRO A 469 1.30 20.78 32.73
CA PRO A 469 1.01 21.15 34.11
C PRO A 469 0.11 20.09 34.76
N ILE A 470 0.59 19.46 35.83
CA ILE A 470 -0.18 18.49 36.61
C ILE A 470 -0.71 19.20 37.86
N PRO A 471 -2.03 19.20 38.09
CA PRO A 471 -2.60 19.69 39.33
C PRO A 471 -2.16 18.79 40.48
N HIS A 472 -1.59 19.38 41.53
CA HIS A 472 -1.31 18.67 42.77
C HIS A 472 -1.58 19.60 43.96
N PRO A 473 -2.25 19.14 45.03
CA PRO A 473 -2.71 20.00 46.11
C PRO A 473 -1.57 20.70 46.87
N THR A 474 -0.43 20.02 47.07
CA THR A 474 0.65 20.50 47.95
C THR A 474 2.06 20.39 47.37
N LEU A 475 2.23 19.74 46.21
CA LEU A 475 3.56 19.40 45.68
C LEU A 475 4.04 20.54 44.78
N THR A 476 5.18 21.14 45.11
CA THR A 476 5.79 22.23 44.34
C THR A 476 7.04 21.81 43.57
N ALA A 477 7.66 20.68 43.94
CA ALA A 477 8.82 20.10 43.26
C ALA A 477 8.88 18.58 43.49
N LEU A 478 9.57 17.86 42.60
CA LEU A 478 9.85 16.44 42.75
C LEU A 478 11.26 16.21 43.26
N THR A 479 11.37 15.72 44.50
CA THR A 479 12.65 15.48 45.18
C THR A 479 12.81 14.04 45.67
N THR A 480 11.72 13.28 45.77
CA THR A 480 11.71 11.90 46.27
C THR A 480 10.89 10.97 45.36
N ASN A 481 11.07 9.65 45.55
CA ASN A 481 10.23 8.65 44.88
C ASN A 481 8.76 8.76 45.32
N ASP A 482 8.48 9.24 46.53
CA ASP A 482 7.12 9.43 47.03
C ASP A 482 6.43 10.62 46.36
N ASP A 483 7.18 11.68 46.06
CA ASP A 483 6.68 12.79 45.24
C ASP A 483 6.26 12.28 43.85
N ALA A 484 7.05 11.38 43.26
CA ALA A 484 6.75 10.78 41.96
C ALA A 484 5.53 9.84 42.01
N LEU A 485 5.37 9.06 43.08
CA LEU A 485 4.18 8.22 43.33
C LEU A 485 2.92 9.08 43.49
N ALA A 486 3.00 10.12 44.32
CA ALA A 486 1.90 11.06 44.54
C ALA A 486 1.51 11.76 43.24
N LEU A 487 2.51 12.24 42.47
CA LEU A 487 2.29 12.83 41.16
C LEU A 487 1.55 11.88 40.23
N LEU A 488 2.06 10.64 40.08
CA LEU A 488 1.45 9.63 39.23
C LEU A 488 -0.02 9.37 39.61
N ALA A 489 -0.33 9.32 40.90
CA ALA A 489 -1.68 9.11 41.39
C ALA A 489 -2.65 10.27 41.09
N HIS A 490 -2.13 11.50 40.93
CA HIS A 490 -2.91 12.69 40.57
C HIS A 490 -2.99 12.95 39.05
N THR A 491 -2.28 12.18 38.23
CA THR A 491 -2.40 12.31 36.77
C THR A 491 -3.79 11.92 36.28
N ALA A 492 -4.27 12.60 35.23
CA ALA A 492 -5.59 12.35 34.66
C ALA A 492 -5.79 10.85 34.32
N SER A 493 -6.96 10.29 34.66
CA SER A 493 -7.24 8.85 34.53
C SER A 493 -7.17 8.31 33.09
N GLN A 494 -7.28 9.20 32.09
CA GLN A 494 -7.25 8.84 30.67
C GLN A 494 -5.85 8.92 30.03
N GLN A 495 -4.86 9.46 30.75
CA GLN A 495 -3.51 9.65 30.22
C GLN A 495 -2.60 8.53 30.73
N ALA A 496 -2.00 7.76 29.82
CA ALA A 496 -0.99 6.80 30.20
C ALA A 496 0.21 7.53 30.84
N ALA A 497 0.65 7.05 32.00
CA ALA A 497 1.74 7.67 32.75
C ALA A 497 2.49 6.58 33.50
N GLY A 498 3.81 6.73 33.60
CA GLY A 498 4.61 5.82 34.39
C GLY A 498 5.85 6.46 35.00
N ILE A 499 6.33 5.85 36.07
CA ILE A 499 7.50 6.32 36.82
C ILE A 499 8.49 5.16 37.02
N VAL A 500 9.76 5.51 37.16
CA VAL A 500 10.82 4.56 37.52
C VAL A 500 11.29 4.82 38.95
N ILE A 501 11.18 3.81 39.81
CA ILE A 501 11.61 3.82 41.20
C ILE A 501 12.85 2.92 41.33
N GLU A 502 13.92 3.49 41.89
CA GLU A 502 15.09 2.69 42.27
C GLU A 502 14.95 2.27 43.73
N SER A 503 14.98 0.97 44.01
CA SER A 503 14.94 0.45 45.37
C SER A 503 15.41 -1.00 45.43
N GLN A 504 16.42 -1.29 46.27
CA GLN A 504 17.01 -2.64 46.38
C GLN A 504 16.23 -3.60 47.30
N GLU A 505 15.32 -3.10 48.13
CA GLU A 505 14.58 -3.89 49.13
C GLU A 505 13.09 -3.53 49.19
N GLN A 506 12.48 -3.12 48.07
CA GLN A 506 11.05 -2.82 48.07
C GLN A 506 10.21 -4.10 48.02
N ASN A 507 9.50 -4.38 49.10
CA ASN A 507 8.36 -5.28 49.08
C ASN A 507 7.24 -4.63 48.22
N LEU A 508 6.90 -5.26 47.09
CA LEU A 508 5.91 -4.74 46.13
C LEU A 508 4.52 -4.54 46.76
N GLU A 509 4.15 -5.32 47.78
CA GLU A 509 2.89 -5.14 48.51
C GLU A 509 2.92 -3.85 49.34
N GLN A 510 4.03 -3.54 49.99
CA GLN A 510 4.19 -2.27 50.71
C GLN A 510 4.13 -1.08 49.74
N LEU A 511 4.71 -1.21 48.55
CA LEU A 511 4.60 -0.20 47.50
C LEU A 511 3.15 0.00 47.04
N CYS A 512 2.38 -1.09 46.88
CA CYS A 512 0.95 -1.01 46.59
C CYS A 512 0.21 -0.21 47.66
N GLN A 513 0.42 -0.53 48.94
CA GLN A 513 -0.23 0.18 50.05
C GLN A 513 0.13 1.66 50.08
N ARG A 514 1.39 2.01 49.81
CA ARG A 514 1.84 3.41 49.72
C ARG A 514 1.18 4.14 48.56
N TYR A 515 1.11 3.54 47.38
CA TYR A 515 0.43 4.15 46.23
C TYR A 515 -1.07 4.37 46.53
N LEU A 516 -1.75 3.37 47.12
CA LEU A 516 -3.16 3.50 47.52
C LEU A 516 -3.37 4.62 48.53
N ALA A 517 -2.47 4.80 49.50
CA ALA A 517 -2.55 5.87 50.49
C ALA A 517 -2.39 7.28 49.88
N LEU A 518 -1.62 7.40 48.79
CA LEU A 518 -1.38 8.66 48.09
C LEU A 518 -2.45 8.97 47.01
N SER A 519 -3.25 7.97 46.62
CA SER A 519 -4.19 8.13 45.52
C SER A 519 -5.48 8.86 45.96
N PRO A 520 -5.90 9.91 45.23
CA PRO A 520 -7.18 10.55 45.50
C PRO A 520 -8.38 9.69 45.08
N GLN A 521 -8.15 8.62 44.30
CA GLN A 521 -9.21 7.74 43.80
C GLN A 521 -9.55 6.64 44.81
N LYS A 522 -10.85 6.47 45.08
CA LYS A 522 -11.35 5.35 45.89
C LYS A 522 -11.49 4.10 45.01
N ASN A 523 -10.96 2.96 45.47
CA ASN A 523 -11.01 1.65 44.80
C ASN A 523 -10.13 1.47 43.55
N VAL A 524 -8.89 1.96 43.60
CA VAL A 524 -7.88 1.68 42.55
C VAL A 524 -7.52 0.19 42.54
N LYS A 525 -7.60 -0.45 41.38
CA LYS A 525 -7.15 -1.83 41.17
C LYS A 525 -5.70 -1.86 40.68
N ILE A 526 -4.84 -2.57 41.41
CA ILE A 526 -3.41 -2.69 41.10
C ILE A 526 -3.10 -4.13 40.66
N ARG A 527 -2.37 -4.28 39.55
CA ARG A 527 -1.78 -5.55 39.10
C ARG A 527 -0.28 -5.53 39.31
N ILE A 528 0.23 -6.48 40.09
CA ILE A 528 1.65 -6.79 40.13
C ILE A 528 1.94 -7.77 39.00
N VAL A 529 2.79 -7.37 38.07
CA VAL A 529 3.17 -8.16 36.90
C VAL A 529 4.27 -9.15 37.30
N GLN A 530 4.06 -10.43 37.04
CA GLN A 530 5.01 -11.50 37.39
C GLN A 530 5.90 -11.88 36.21
N GLU A 531 7.09 -12.41 36.47
CA GLU A 531 8.04 -12.81 35.42
C GLU A 531 7.43 -13.75 34.37
N PRO A 532 7.84 -13.60 33.10
CA PRO A 532 7.23 -14.30 31.99
C PRO A 532 7.40 -15.81 32.02
N TYR A 533 8.48 -16.33 32.61
CA TYR A 533 8.83 -17.75 32.58
C TYR A 533 9.10 -18.29 33.98
N ARG A 534 8.25 -19.19 34.47
CA ARG A 534 8.46 -19.87 35.76
C ARG A 534 8.19 -21.36 35.64
N GLY A 535 9.20 -22.18 35.96
CA GLY A 535 9.05 -23.63 36.01
C GLY A 535 8.46 -24.25 34.74
N ASN A 536 8.96 -23.86 33.56
CA ASN A 536 8.47 -24.24 32.23
C ASN A 536 7.05 -23.75 31.86
N TYR A 537 6.46 -22.82 32.61
CA TYR A 537 5.19 -22.17 32.28
C TYR A 537 5.36 -20.68 31.96
N ILE A 538 4.54 -20.20 31.02
CA ILE A 538 4.48 -18.79 30.62
C ILE A 538 3.42 -18.07 31.48
N TYR A 539 3.82 -17.09 32.28
CA TYR A 539 2.94 -16.28 33.12
C TYR A 539 2.96 -14.82 32.64
N ASP A 540 1.83 -14.11 32.63
CA ASP A 540 1.75 -12.66 32.35
C ASP A 540 2.49 -12.16 31.07
N PHE A 541 2.79 -13.04 30.12
CA PHE A 541 3.47 -12.69 28.86
C PHE A 541 2.56 -11.89 27.93
N TYR A 542 1.25 -12.11 28.06
CA TYR A 542 0.18 -11.28 27.50
C TYR A 542 -0.84 -11.03 28.62
N ILE A 543 -0.94 -9.78 29.12
CA ILE A 543 -1.89 -9.46 30.20
C ILE A 543 -3.26 -9.17 29.59
N HIS A 544 -4.03 -10.23 29.36
CA HIS A 544 -5.33 -10.16 28.67
C HIS A 544 -6.41 -9.41 29.45
N ASP A 545 -6.30 -9.37 30.78
CA ASP A 545 -7.19 -8.67 31.71
C ASP A 545 -6.72 -7.22 31.99
N ALA A 546 -5.81 -6.66 31.19
CA ALA A 546 -5.22 -5.34 31.45
C ALA A 546 -6.26 -4.20 31.56
N SER A 547 -7.44 -4.36 30.94
CA SER A 547 -8.53 -3.40 31.07
C SER A 547 -9.11 -3.33 32.49
N GLU A 548 -9.03 -4.41 33.26
CA GLU A 548 -9.63 -4.56 34.59
C GLU A 548 -8.89 -3.84 35.70
N TYR A 549 -7.63 -3.45 35.47
CA TYR A 549 -6.76 -2.80 36.44
C TYR A 549 -6.46 -1.35 36.03
N ASP A 550 -6.16 -0.51 37.00
CA ASP A 550 -5.86 0.91 36.80
C ASP A 550 -4.36 1.19 36.81
N VAL A 551 -3.62 0.38 37.57
CA VAL A 551 -2.19 0.55 37.84
C VAL A 551 -1.47 -0.78 37.71
N PHE A 552 -0.32 -0.77 37.05
CA PHE A 552 0.57 -1.91 36.90
C PHE A 552 1.89 -1.64 37.60
N ILE A 553 2.38 -2.63 38.33
CA ILE A 553 3.69 -2.60 38.98
C ILE A 553 4.53 -3.74 38.44
N ILE A 554 5.74 -3.44 37.96
CA ILE A 554 6.66 -4.44 37.42
C ILE A 554 8.06 -4.23 38.00
N LYS A 555 8.71 -5.31 38.41
CA LYS A 555 10.13 -5.31 38.80
C LYS A 555 10.98 -5.64 37.57
N VAL A 556 12.04 -4.86 37.34
CA VAL A 556 12.89 -4.98 36.14
C VAL A 556 14.37 -4.77 36.50
N ASN A 557 15.12 -5.86 36.42
CA ASN A 557 16.53 -5.98 36.78
C ASN A 557 17.33 -6.74 35.71
N ASP A 558 16.69 -7.65 34.96
CA ASP A 558 17.33 -8.42 33.89
C ASP A 558 16.73 -8.15 32.50
N ASN A 559 17.16 -8.93 31.51
CA ASN A 559 16.72 -8.78 30.12
C ASN A 559 15.30 -9.33 29.89
N ASP A 560 14.89 -10.38 30.59
CA ASP A 560 13.60 -11.04 30.38
C ASP A 560 12.47 -10.17 30.96
N GLU A 561 12.70 -9.62 32.16
CA GLU A 561 11.80 -8.62 32.77
C GLU A 561 11.73 -7.33 31.93
N CYS A 562 12.84 -6.95 31.29
CA CYS A 562 12.87 -5.79 30.38
C CYS A 562 12.01 -6.04 29.13
N GLU A 563 12.07 -7.25 28.55
CA GLU A 563 11.19 -7.64 27.45
C GLU A 563 9.71 -7.61 27.88
N GLN A 564 9.41 -8.07 29.09
CA GLN A 564 8.06 -8.02 29.64
C GLN A 564 7.55 -6.58 29.83
N LEU A 565 8.39 -5.69 30.38
CA LEU A 565 8.08 -4.26 30.49
C LEU A 565 7.67 -3.67 29.14
N LEU A 566 8.42 -3.99 28.09
CA LEU A 566 8.18 -3.45 26.75
C LEU A 566 6.86 -3.91 26.13
N LYS A 567 6.48 -5.18 26.35
CA LYS A 567 5.16 -5.71 25.96
C LYS A 567 4.04 -5.04 26.74
N LEU A 568 4.22 -4.92 28.05
CA LEU A 568 3.27 -4.25 28.94
C LEU A 568 3.01 -2.81 28.51
N VAL A 569 4.09 -2.03 28.26
CA VAL A 569 4.02 -0.63 27.81
C VAL A 569 3.13 -0.49 26.58
N SER A 570 3.21 -1.41 25.62
CA SER A 570 2.39 -1.36 24.41
C SER A 570 0.89 -1.45 24.72
N GLN A 571 0.50 -2.36 25.61
CA GLN A 571 -0.89 -2.64 25.98
C GLN A 571 -1.47 -1.51 26.86
N ILE A 572 -0.79 -1.17 27.95
CA ILE A 572 -1.33 -0.26 28.95
C ILE A 572 -1.39 1.19 28.46
N HIS A 573 -0.54 1.56 27.51
CA HIS A 573 -0.53 2.90 26.93
C HIS A 573 -1.80 3.17 26.10
N ASN A 574 -2.32 2.17 25.37
CA ASN A 574 -3.58 2.30 24.63
C ASN A 574 -4.78 2.51 25.57
N LEU A 575 -4.71 1.87 26.74
CA LEU A 575 -5.74 1.89 27.76
C LEU A 575 -5.63 3.08 28.73
N GLY A 576 -4.58 3.90 28.63
CA GLY A 576 -4.38 5.07 29.48
C GLY A 576 -4.00 4.73 30.94
N LYS A 577 -3.45 3.53 31.20
CA LYS A 577 -3.21 3.05 32.56
C LYS A 577 -1.90 3.57 33.15
N LYS A 578 -1.73 3.37 34.46
CA LYS A 578 -0.55 3.81 35.20
C LYS A 578 0.48 2.68 35.32
N LEU A 579 1.76 3.04 35.29
CA LEU A 579 2.87 2.09 35.38
C LEU A 579 3.89 2.50 36.43
N ILE A 580 4.27 1.57 37.30
CA ILE A 580 5.36 1.75 38.25
C ILE A 580 6.42 0.69 37.93
N VAL A 581 7.58 1.14 37.45
CA VAL A 581 8.74 0.28 37.19
C VAL A 581 9.66 0.35 38.38
N VAL A 582 9.89 -0.79 39.03
CA VAL A 582 10.80 -0.93 40.17
C VAL A 582 12.09 -1.58 39.68
N THR A 583 13.24 -1.01 40.02
CA THR A 583 14.55 -1.57 39.64
C THR A 583 15.55 -1.41 40.77
N ASP A 584 16.47 -2.35 40.90
CA ASP A 584 17.56 -2.28 41.89
C ASP A 584 18.67 -1.33 41.41
N ASN A 585 18.72 -1.02 40.10
CA ASN A 585 19.72 -0.15 39.46
C ASN A 585 19.17 0.53 38.19
N LYS A 586 18.82 1.82 38.28
CA LYS A 586 18.34 2.64 37.16
C LYS A 586 19.34 2.75 36.03
N THR A 587 20.64 2.82 36.32
CA THR A 587 21.67 2.92 35.29
C THR A 587 21.70 1.64 34.44
N GLN A 588 21.58 0.48 35.08
CA GLN A 588 21.48 -0.80 34.38
C GLN A 588 20.20 -0.90 33.55
N LEU A 589 19.05 -0.50 34.11
CA LEU A 589 17.78 -0.44 33.39
C LEU A 589 17.89 0.44 32.13
N GLN A 590 18.45 1.65 32.27
CA GLN A 590 18.66 2.57 31.14
C GLN A 590 19.56 1.95 30.07
N GLN A 591 20.63 1.26 30.45
CA GLN A 591 21.52 0.57 29.51
C GLN A 591 20.81 -0.59 28.79
N ASN A 592 20.00 -1.37 29.51
CA ASN A 592 19.24 -2.48 28.94
C ASN A 592 18.16 -1.97 27.96
N LEU A 593 17.41 -0.93 28.35
CA LEU A 593 16.44 -0.26 27.48
C LEU A 593 17.13 0.36 26.26
N ALA A 594 18.24 1.08 26.43
CA ALA A 594 18.98 1.67 25.31
C ALA A 594 19.53 0.61 24.36
N ARG A 595 20.05 -0.50 24.89
CA ARG A 595 20.51 -1.65 24.09
C ARG A 595 19.35 -2.23 23.28
N TRP A 596 18.22 -2.52 23.93
CA TRP A 596 17.04 -3.06 23.25
C TRP A 596 16.51 -2.12 22.17
N LEU A 597 16.41 -0.82 22.50
CA LEU A 597 15.98 0.22 21.57
C LEU A 597 16.93 0.35 20.39
N SER A 598 18.24 0.20 20.59
CA SER A 598 19.22 0.27 19.50
C SER A 598 19.05 -0.87 18.49
N TYR A 599 18.69 -2.08 18.97
CA TYR A 599 18.43 -3.24 18.09
C TYR A 599 17.08 -3.17 17.39
N ASN A 600 16.07 -2.54 18.01
CA ASN A 600 14.68 -2.57 17.53
C ASN A 600 14.15 -1.21 17.06
N ARG A 601 14.99 -0.18 16.97
CA ARG A 601 14.55 1.19 16.66
C ARG A 601 13.85 1.28 15.31
N GLU A 602 14.39 0.58 14.33
CA GLU A 602 13.87 0.56 12.96
C GLU A 602 12.63 -0.31 12.83
N THR A 603 12.52 -1.35 13.66
CA THR A 603 11.42 -2.34 13.59
C THR A 603 10.23 -1.96 14.47
N GLN A 604 10.43 -1.20 15.57
CA GLN A 604 9.39 -0.84 16.54
C GLN A 604 9.42 0.65 16.94
N PRO A 605 9.26 1.58 15.97
CA PRO A 605 9.39 3.01 16.24
C PRO A 605 8.28 3.54 17.15
N ARG A 606 7.07 2.94 17.14
CA ARG A 606 5.95 3.34 18.01
C ARG A 606 6.25 3.03 19.48
N LEU A 607 6.80 1.85 19.78
CA LEU A 607 7.13 1.46 21.16
C LEU A 607 8.27 2.32 21.71
N THR A 608 9.29 2.60 20.89
CA THR A 608 10.38 3.51 21.25
C THR A 608 9.86 4.88 21.68
N ASP A 609 8.99 5.46 20.86
CA ASP A 609 8.39 6.77 21.12
C ASP A 609 7.46 6.75 22.34
N ARG A 610 6.71 5.67 22.56
CA ARG A 610 5.87 5.48 23.76
C ARG A 610 6.69 5.40 25.03
N LEU A 611 7.72 4.56 25.05
CA LEU A 611 8.57 4.39 26.22
C LEU A 611 9.19 5.71 26.67
N HIS A 612 9.69 6.50 25.71
CA HIS A 612 10.29 7.81 25.97
C HIS A 612 9.30 8.82 26.57
N ASN A 613 8.04 8.80 26.13
CA ASN A 613 7.01 9.73 26.60
C ASN A 613 6.19 9.21 27.80
N LEU A 614 6.34 7.92 28.15
CA LEU A 614 5.59 7.26 29.23
C LEU A 614 6.36 7.21 30.56
N LEU A 615 7.68 6.96 30.56
CA LEU A 615 8.43 6.71 31.79
C LEU A 615 9.18 7.96 32.28
N LEU A 616 8.70 8.56 33.38
CA LEU A 616 9.39 9.63 34.09
C LEU A 616 10.56 9.07 34.90
N GLN A 617 11.75 9.63 34.71
CA GLN A 617 12.96 9.25 35.44
C GLN A 617 13.44 10.38 36.35
N GLN A 618 14.34 10.06 37.29
CA GLN A 618 14.85 11.04 38.26
C GLN A 618 15.60 12.22 37.62
N ALA A 619 16.29 11.98 36.50
CA ALA A 619 16.92 13.05 35.72
C ALA A 619 15.90 14.03 35.12
N ASP A 620 14.64 13.63 34.97
CA ASP A 620 13.57 14.43 34.36
C ASP A 620 12.81 15.27 35.39
N TRP A 621 12.99 15.04 36.70
CA TRP A 621 12.23 15.72 37.75
C TRP A 621 12.32 17.25 37.68
N GLY A 622 13.47 17.79 37.27
CA GLY A 622 13.66 19.23 37.08
C GLY A 622 12.92 19.82 35.87
N GLN A 623 12.36 18.98 35.00
CA GLN A 623 11.61 19.39 33.80
C GLN A 623 10.09 19.35 34.03
N VAL A 624 9.62 18.83 35.16
CA VAL A 624 8.19 18.65 35.45
C VAL A 624 7.54 19.97 35.84
N ARG A 625 6.32 20.21 35.32
CA ARG A 625 5.54 21.41 35.61
C ARG A 625 4.38 21.07 36.55
N LEU A 626 4.32 21.74 37.70
CA LEU A 626 3.27 21.57 38.71
C LEU A 626 2.41 22.82 38.84
N MET A 627 1.11 22.64 39.04
CA MET A 627 0.19 23.71 39.38
C MET A 627 -0.39 23.44 40.77
N ALA A 628 -0.29 24.44 41.65
CA ALA A 628 -1.00 24.44 42.93
C ALA A 628 -2.48 24.72 42.65
N ASP A 629 -3.37 23.84 43.13
CA ASP A 629 -4.81 24.06 43.05
C ASP A 629 -5.21 25.25 43.93
N ASN A 630 -5.48 26.41 43.31
CA ASN A 630 -6.29 27.44 43.95
C ASN A 630 -7.76 27.04 43.77
N MET A 631 -8.30 26.29 44.73
CA MET A 631 -9.72 25.94 44.72
C MET A 631 -10.60 27.22 44.77
N THR A 632 -11.29 27.52 43.67
CA THR A 632 -12.63 28.09 43.71
C THR A 632 -13.54 27.22 42.84
N PRO A 633 -14.73 26.82 43.31
CA PRO A 633 -15.61 25.97 42.53
C PRO A 633 -16.16 26.75 41.34
N ALA A 634 -16.17 26.08 40.19
CA ALA A 634 -16.58 26.60 38.89
C ALA A 634 -17.95 27.31 38.93
N THR A 635 -17.99 28.53 38.38
CA THR A 635 -19.18 29.02 37.69
C THR A 635 -18.93 28.88 36.20
N SER A 636 -19.78 28.06 35.57
CA SER A 636 -19.95 27.98 34.13
C SER A 636 -20.21 29.38 33.56
N SER A 637 -19.26 29.90 32.78
CA SER A 637 -19.53 31.01 31.87
C SER A 637 -19.23 30.58 30.44
N MET A 638 -20.32 30.27 29.73
CA MET A 638 -20.46 30.63 28.33
C MET A 638 -20.17 32.13 28.17
N GLY A 639 -19.32 32.48 27.21
CA GLY A 639 -19.10 33.85 26.74
C GLY A 639 -17.99 33.83 25.69
N MET A 640 -18.30 33.82 24.40
CA MET A 640 -18.30 35.04 23.57
C MET A 640 -17.26 36.06 24.03
N PHE A 641 -16.23 36.31 23.21
CA PHE A 641 -16.00 37.64 22.65
C PHE A 641 -14.97 37.60 21.51
N ALA A 642 -15.35 38.24 20.41
CA ALA A 642 -14.44 38.76 19.41
C ALA A 642 -13.61 39.92 19.98
N ALA A 643 -12.35 40.08 19.55
CA ALA A 643 -11.75 41.39 19.28
C ALA A 643 -10.34 41.27 18.67
N SER A 644 -10.23 41.78 17.45
CA SER A 644 -9.15 42.59 16.86
C SER A 644 -7.94 42.99 17.74
N ILE A 645 -6.71 42.80 17.21
CA ILE A 645 -5.54 43.69 17.40
C ILE A 645 -4.71 43.65 16.10
N GLN A 646 -4.85 44.65 15.21
CA GLN A 646 -3.97 45.80 14.99
C GLN A 646 -2.54 45.50 14.49
N ARG A 647 -2.29 45.98 13.27
CA ARG A 647 -0.97 46.17 12.64
C ARG A 647 -0.24 47.36 13.26
N GLY A 648 1.06 47.23 13.47
CA GLY A 648 2.00 48.33 13.73
C GLY A 648 3.46 47.89 13.52
N PRO A 649 4.41 48.79 13.18
CA PRO A 649 5.34 48.54 12.07
C PRO A 649 6.84 48.44 12.44
N LYS A 650 7.63 48.00 11.44
CA LYS A 650 9.07 48.24 11.17
C LYS A 650 10.13 47.67 12.15
N ALA A 651 11.08 46.90 11.60
CA ALA A 651 12.51 47.30 11.50
C ALA A 651 13.35 46.22 10.77
N ALA A 652 14.12 46.64 9.76
CA ALA A 652 15.34 45.94 9.34
C ALA A 652 16.47 46.32 10.33
N PRO A 653 17.57 45.55 10.50
CA PRO A 653 18.64 45.61 9.49
C PRO A 653 19.63 44.41 9.40
N THR A 654 20.51 44.54 8.40
CA THR A 654 21.94 44.13 8.34
C THR A 654 22.38 42.68 8.07
N LYS A 655 22.99 42.52 6.89
CA LYS A 655 24.01 41.50 6.53
C LYS A 655 25.33 41.77 7.26
N PRO A 656 26.21 40.75 7.33
CA PRO A 656 27.62 40.96 7.00
C PRO A 656 28.14 40.01 5.89
N LYS A 657 29.11 40.52 5.12
CA LYS A 657 29.89 39.82 4.07
C LYS A 657 31.25 39.36 4.62
N ARG A 658 31.79 38.26 4.05
CA ARG A 658 33.19 37.93 3.66
C ARG A 658 33.70 36.58 4.22
N PRO A 659 34.79 35.97 3.68
CA PRO A 659 35.22 35.74 2.28
C PRO A 659 35.72 34.26 2.08
N PRO A 660 36.37 33.86 0.96
CA PRO A 660 36.29 32.49 0.41
C PRO A 660 37.41 31.53 0.87
N ARG A 661 37.17 30.22 0.75
CA ARG A 661 38.22 29.18 0.74
C ARG A 661 38.04 28.21 -0.43
N LYS A 662 39.07 28.14 -1.27
CA LYS A 662 39.30 27.14 -2.32
C LYS A 662 39.76 25.81 -1.70
N ARG A 663 39.29 24.67 -2.21
CA ARG A 663 40.15 23.66 -2.88
C ARG A 663 39.36 22.42 -3.39
N LYS A 664 39.59 22.18 -4.69
CA LYS A 664 39.76 20.91 -5.44
C LYS A 664 38.60 19.90 -5.49
N LYS A 665 37.89 19.95 -6.61
CA LYS A 665 37.13 18.84 -7.22
C LYS A 665 38.09 17.95 -8.02
N HIS A 666 37.98 16.63 -7.86
CA HIS A 666 38.32 15.68 -8.91
C HIS A 666 37.04 15.40 -9.70
N THR A 667 37.03 15.76 -10.97
CA THR A 667 35.92 15.53 -11.90
C THR A 667 36.34 14.39 -12.83
N LEU A 668 35.61 13.28 -12.81
CA LEU A 668 35.57 12.31 -13.91
C LEU A 668 34.47 12.76 -14.86
N THR A 669 34.84 13.29 -16.01
CA THR A 669 33.93 13.69 -17.10
C THR A 669 33.61 12.48 -17.97
N TYR A 670 32.35 12.06 -17.99
CA TYR A 670 31.76 11.35 -19.12
C TYR A 670 31.23 12.39 -20.12
N ASN A 671 31.75 12.38 -21.34
CA ASN A 671 31.27 13.20 -22.45
C ASN A 671 29.93 12.64 -22.95
N THR A 672 28.84 13.38 -22.77
CA THR A 672 27.61 13.22 -23.54
C THR A 672 27.48 14.44 -24.44
N ALA A 673 27.76 14.27 -25.73
CA ALA A 673 27.47 15.28 -26.74
C ALA A 673 25.96 15.20 -27.06
N TYR A 674 25.17 16.11 -26.48
CA TYR A 674 23.80 16.36 -26.92
C TYR A 674 23.85 17.25 -28.16
N SER A 675 23.46 16.73 -29.32
CA SER A 675 23.01 17.54 -30.44
C SER A 675 21.55 17.94 -30.18
N SER A 676 21.32 19.23 -30.02
CA SER A 676 20.01 19.84 -29.88
C SER A 676 19.26 19.79 -31.22
N ILE A 677 18.10 19.14 -31.25
CA ILE A 677 17.12 19.29 -32.34
C ILE A 677 16.13 20.36 -31.88
N THR A 678 16.05 21.46 -32.63
CA THR A 678 14.98 22.46 -32.47
C THR A 678 13.95 22.15 -33.55
N ILE A 679 12.73 21.77 -33.18
CA ILE A 679 11.62 21.59 -34.13
C ILE A 679 10.75 22.84 -34.06
N GLY A 680 10.72 23.60 -35.16
CA GLY A 680 9.76 24.67 -35.37
C GLY A 680 8.41 24.08 -35.81
N VAL A 681 7.32 24.60 -35.23
CA VAL A 681 5.94 24.27 -35.60
C VAL A 681 5.61 25.00 -36.92
N PRO A 682 5.13 24.33 -37.98
CA PRO A 682 4.47 25.02 -39.09
C PRO A 682 2.94 25.03 -38.89
N ALA A 683 2.35 26.16 -39.29
CA ALA A 683 0.91 26.32 -39.46
C ALA A 683 0.46 25.66 -40.78
N GLU A 684 -0.76 25.11 -40.74
CA GLU A 684 -1.68 24.75 -41.84
C GLU A 684 -1.08 24.10 -43.11
N ASP A 685 -1.47 22.83 -43.31
CA ASP A 685 -1.38 22.01 -44.53
C ASP A 685 0.04 21.71 -45.10
N GLY A 686 0.56 20.50 -44.80
CA GLY A 686 1.69 19.91 -45.52
C GLY A 686 2.30 18.69 -44.83
N GLU A 687 2.53 17.61 -45.59
CA GLU A 687 3.05 16.31 -45.16
C GLU A 687 4.37 16.38 -44.34
N LEU A 688 4.47 15.53 -43.32
CA LEU A 688 5.66 15.32 -42.49
C LEU A 688 6.67 14.45 -43.23
N VAL A 689 7.70 15.04 -43.84
CA VAL A 689 8.86 14.30 -44.37
C VAL A 689 9.99 14.32 -43.34
N LEU A 690 10.24 13.16 -42.72
CA LEU A 690 11.41 12.94 -41.85
C LEU A 690 12.65 12.60 -42.70
N SER A 691 13.65 13.48 -42.72
CA SER A 691 14.98 13.16 -43.26
C SER A 691 15.95 12.75 -42.14
N LEU A 692 16.45 11.51 -42.19
CA LEU A 692 17.50 11.01 -41.28
C LEU A 692 18.90 11.52 -41.68
N PRO A 693 19.79 11.86 -40.73
CA PRO A 693 21.21 12.05 -41.02
C PRO A 693 21.88 10.71 -41.30
N ARG A 694 22.67 10.64 -42.38
CA ARG A 694 23.53 9.50 -42.71
C ARG A 694 24.73 9.41 -41.75
N HIS A 695 25.08 8.16 -41.44
CA HIS A 695 26.31 7.65 -40.80
C HIS A 695 26.37 7.62 -39.27
N LEU A 696 26.46 6.39 -38.73
CA LEU A 696 27.58 5.92 -37.90
C LEU A 696 27.56 4.38 -37.85
N SER A 697 28.72 3.79 -38.10
CA SER A 697 29.05 2.35 -38.14
C SER A 697 29.12 1.74 -36.73
N PRO A 698 29.12 0.39 -36.60
CA PRO A 698 28.88 -0.27 -35.31
C PRO A 698 30.13 -0.38 -34.42
N SER A 699 29.91 -0.25 -33.11
CA SER A 699 30.74 -0.81 -32.04
C SER A 699 29.86 -1.20 -30.86
#